data_AF-A0A1V0I3Q6-F1
#
_entry.id   AF-A0A1V0I3Q6-F1
#
_cell.length_a   1.000
_cell.length_b   1.000
_cell.length_c   1.000
_cell.angle_alpha   90.00
_cell.angle_beta   90.00
_cell.angle_gamma   90.00
#
_symmetry.space_group_name_H-M   'P 1'
#
loop_
_entity.id
_entity.type
_entity.pdbx_description
1 polymer ?
#
loop_
_entity_poly.entity_id
_entity_poly.type
_entity_poly.pdbx_seq_one_letter_code
_entity_poly.pdbx_strand_id
1 'polypeptide(L)'
;MGDFLMAKFDIKGPSAGDAVSATLRNPESGEVLLRLDHADWGNAGTSGGGDEALAVDVDFGAVHRIPASAFGAAIEAIAVTSQPGIGHVSVQGTDVLVNTVDEGEIRADFAASHLGAKPDPVWTLRDADTNPLAYMVMNNVNRAPGMAFSFSLSVKPVGQAPVAVTVTATPALHRQMCGWSCGRGIKLSVDETDATVLEPAERHADLYTSNAPGAYGADDIIAEVGSWLARSRIGWYIAAQLTIGGGVVSGQTVAHDPATYFGSQAKPIHPDIAREIVKSLYETSGFGTVYLHYERGYDYRDNVTNLNVGGDGLLHPHAILSYGSGARPLMPGMAYNGSKKHGLFFRGVAFPMNSGVGGAGITNVIFEDTYHEDKIYLYSDSSPGAERHPRFTVRNSVLPQAFELGGLQRDGEHWSGNYRPSCIKPGSDPQGVIIQGCFIGWGGQGPDYVSDPVADAYSYEPIGSDLRWGLDGYSQPGANLWTHPVYFDSSNRHILWRDNWTFGSGGSLIQLRGGAVMRSSAFTYGNQCFAVGTGAFVPYHAEDPACGYQYGYGNGHRSLCQDVVYTHAGYMSGAGAGMAQSEGIKIGAPLTSMDRVVVLHDCDPNNASDRDRVYSDWLGRNMFRLEGYSYTTDFDPGAEFENLEGRERAVICADWGPGINPDYNPDGLDLSGINEATIFRWYDAKRGNAPDTTTDIMEIYWWLREHEGPEIQALVRDFIAFMQAPLGIAPAWRTSAGPCSFVPDLAEDGCRWDNPNNWGGDLIPGSFAADTAALGGHKVFFQDHTLTVAGLDLGPGGHVHAVNGRLNVSAAPSCTGGGAITTDESGQIWIAGYAGPAPLALTVKGGRFANTGAFSGPADIRIDGSTDPHGVAEFLCAYGEASMTIRSGRSLEITGGGPRVGFDGLGGAQARLSFEAGAELRFLAGDGRLATIREFRSGVNGTQAPDIVSSVELGGAALVLDLTGVAAGSHALIAADSVTGRFGSVSGTIDPGFDATVAVSATGVSLTVTAGSGRIELA
;
A
#
# COMPACT_ATOMS: atom_id res chain seq x y z
N MET A 1 -24.72 30.85 -45.97
CA MET A 1 -25.74 31.16 -44.94
C MET A 1 -25.26 30.51 -43.67
N GLY A 2 -25.17 31.31 -42.61
CA GLY A 2 -24.17 31.16 -41.54
C GLY A 2 -24.31 29.93 -40.68
N ASP A 3 -23.14 29.44 -40.26
CA ASP A 3 -22.95 28.54 -39.14
C ASP A 3 -23.59 29.14 -37.89
N PHE A 4 -24.63 28.47 -37.37
CA PHE A 4 -25.12 28.75 -36.02
C PHE A 4 -24.11 28.18 -35.04
N LEU A 5 -23.19 29.01 -34.58
CA LEU A 5 -22.53 28.85 -33.28
C LEU A 5 -23.63 28.65 -32.22
N MET A 6 -23.78 27.44 -31.67
CA MET A 6 -24.53 27.26 -30.42
C MET A 6 -23.75 27.99 -29.33
N ALA A 7 -24.20 29.20 -28.96
CA ALA A 7 -23.75 29.87 -27.75
C ALA A 7 -24.20 29.04 -26.55
N LYS A 8 -23.25 28.60 -25.72
CA LYS A 8 -23.52 28.01 -24.40
C LYS A 8 -24.28 29.04 -23.57
N PHE A 9 -25.40 28.65 -22.96
CA PHE A 9 -26.23 29.51 -22.13
C PHE A 9 -26.19 28.97 -20.69
N ASP A 10 -25.29 29.52 -19.89
CA ASP A 10 -25.11 29.14 -18.49
C ASP A 10 -25.94 30.03 -17.56
N ILE A 11 -26.71 29.42 -16.67
CA ILE A 11 -27.40 30.10 -15.58
C ILE A 11 -26.60 29.81 -14.30
N LYS A 12 -26.06 30.84 -13.63
CA LYS A 12 -25.55 30.68 -12.27
C LYS A 12 -26.72 30.22 -11.38
N GLY A 13 -26.60 29.02 -10.82
CA GLY A 13 -27.65 28.44 -9.97
C GLY A 13 -27.98 29.36 -8.78
N PRO A 14 -29.26 29.50 -8.41
CA PRO A 14 -29.67 30.27 -7.24
C PRO A 14 -29.37 29.50 -5.93
N SER A 15 -29.80 30.03 -4.79
CA SER A 15 -29.61 29.36 -3.50
C SER A 15 -30.47 28.09 -3.40
N ALA A 16 -30.10 27.18 -2.50
CA ALA A 16 -30.87 25.96 -2.28
C ALA A 16 -32.33 26.29 -1.87
N GLY A 17 -33.31 25.71 -2.56
CA GLY A 17 -34.76 25.94 -2.36
C GLY A 17 -35.39 26.99 -3.29
N ASP A 18 -34.60 27.69 -4.11
CA ASP A 18 -35.13 28.69 -5.04
C ASP A 18 -35.83 28.05 -6.25
N ALA A 19 -36.84 28.73 -6.79
CA ALA A 19 -37.48 28.37 -8.05
C ALA A 19 -36.83 29.14 -9.21
N VAL A 20 -36.18 28.42 -10.12
CA VAL A 20 -35.64 28.97 -11.37
C VAL A 20 -36.65 28.79 -12.49
N SER A 21 -37.02 29.89 -13.14
CA SER A 21 -37.64 29.82 -14.45
C SER A 21 -36.83 30.64 -15.45
N ALA A 22 -36.48 30.03 -16.58
CA ALA A 22 -35.84 30.69 -17.70
C ALA A 22 -36.54 30.30 -18.99
N THR A 23 -36.79 31.28 -19.85
CA THR A 23 -37.42 31.03 -21.16
C THR A 23 -36.60 31.71 -22.24
N LEU A 24 -36.01 30.91 -23.13
CA LEU A 24 -35.31 31.38 -24.31
C LEU A 24 -36.31 31.47 -25.47
N ARG A 25 -36.35 32.63 -26.15
CA ARG A 25 -37.26 32.88 -27.27
C ARG A 25 -36.49 33.26 -28.51
N ASN A 26 -36.99 32.86 -29.66
CA ASN A 26 -36.55 33.39 -30.94
C ASN A 26 -36.91 34.89 -30.97
N PRO A 27 -35.92 35.79 -31.14
CA PRO A 27 -36.14 37.22 -31.05
C PRO A 27 -36.99 37.79 -32.20
N GLU A 28 -37.08 37.12 -33.35
CA GLU A 28 -37.83 37.60 -34.51
C GLU A 28 -39.27 37.06 -34.54
N SER A 29 -39.50 35.81 -34.14
CA SER A 29 -40.82 35.18 -34.18
C SER A 29 -41.56 35.17 -32.83
N GLY A 30 -40.86 35.41 -31.72
CA GLY A 30 -41.38 35.30 -30.36
C GLY A 30 -41.62 33.86 -29.87
N GLU A 31 -41.32 32.88 -30.70
CA GLU A 31 -41.44 31.45 -30.42
C GLU A 31 -40.52 31.04 -29.26
N VAL A 32 -41.04 30.24 -28.32
CA VAL A 32 -40.23 29.70 -27.22
C VAL A 32 -39.37 28.57 -27.75
N LEU A 33 -38.04 28.77 -27.73
CA LEU A 33 -37.07 27.77 -28.18
C LEU A 33 -36.69 26.82 -27.04
N LEU A 34 -36.67 27.33 -25.80
CA LEU A 34 -36.37 26.55 -24.60
C LEU A 34 -37.13 27.15 -23.42
N ARG A 35 -37.72 26.29 -22.59
CA ARG A 35 -38.28 26.68 -21.29
C ARG A 35 -37.74 25.75 -20.22
N LEU A 36 -37.14 26.33 -19.20
CA LEU A 36 -36.64 25.67 -18.02
C LEU A 36 -37.47 26.19 -16.84
N ASP A 37 -38.22 25.31 -16.19
CA ASP A 37 -38.89 25.59 -14.93
C ASP A 37 -38.42 24.51 -13.94
N HIS A 38 -37.66 24.91 -12.92
CA HIS A 38 -37.20 24.03 -11.85
C HIS A 38 -37.50 24.68 -10.50
N ALA A 39 -38.33 24.03 -9.70
CA ALA A 39 -38.59 24.43 -8.32
C ALA A 39 -37.69 23.61 -7.38
N ASP A 40 -37.36 24.15 -6.20
CA ASP A 40 -36.55 23.45 -5.20
C ASP A 40 -35.13 23.11 -5.69
N TRP A 41 -34.47 24.09 -6.31
CA TRP A 41 -33.08 23.94 -6.76
C TRP A 41 -32.20 23.47 -5.60
N GLY A 42 -31.57 22.30 -5.71
CA GLY A 42 -30.71 21.74 -4.65
C GLY A 42 -31.44 21.11 -3.43
N ASN A 43 -32.76 20.98 -3.44
CA ASN A 43 -33.51 20.26 -2.40
C ASN A 43 -33.85 18.83 -2.87
N ALA A 44 -33.32 17.82 -2.17
CA ALA A 44 -33.81 16.46 -2.30
C ALA A 44 -35.20 16.38 -1.63
N GLY A 45 -36.21 15.94 -2.38
CA GLY A 45 -37.62 16.07 -2.00
C GLY A 45 -37.95 15.55 -0.59
N THR A 46 -38.62 16.38 0.21
CA THR A 46 -39.16 16.00 1.51
C THR A 46 -40.51 15.33 1.33
N SER A 47 -40.62 14.02 1.61
CA SER A 47 -41.92 13.37 1.77
C SER A 47 -42.40 13.56 3.21
N GLY A 48 -43.47 14.34 3.38
CA GLY A 48 -44.06 14.59 4.69
C GLY A 48 -44.73 13.36 5.30
N GLY A 49 -44.50 13.17 6.60
CA GLY A 49 -45.36 12.40 7.51
C GLY A 49 -44.74 11.14 8.12
N GLY A 50 -44.14 11.29 9.32
CA GLY A 50 -43.73 10.19 10.21
C GLY A 50 -42.53 9.38 9.68
N ASP A 51 -41.38 9.53 10.34
CA ASP A 51 -40.06 9.07 9.88
C ASP A 51 -39.60 9.77 8.59
N GLU A 52 -38.91 10.90 8.74
CA GLU A 52 -38.36 11.63 7.60
C GLU A 52 -37.28 10.78 6.92
N ALA A 53 -37.50 10.45 5.64
CA ALA A 53 -36.54 9.74 4.81
C ALA A 53 -35.81 10.76 3.92
N LEU A 54 -34.49 10.74 3.92
CA LEU A 54 -33.65 11.54 3.03
C LEU A 54 -32.96 10.61 2.03
N ALA A 55 -33.04 10.91 0.74
CA ALA A 55 -32.25 10.22 -0.29
C ALA A 55 -31.17 11.16 -0.81
N VAL A 56 -29.93 10.71 -0.80
CA VAL A 56 -28.77 11.48 -1.28
C VAL A 56 -27.91 10.64 -2.22
N ASP A 57 -27.28 11.31 -3.17
CA ASP A 57 -26.19 10.73 -3.93
C ASP A 57 -24.87 11.00 -3.19
N VAL A 58 -24.00 9.99 -3.10
CA VAL A 58 -22.71 10.10 -2.42
C VAL A 58 -21.57 9.65 -3.33
N ASP A 59 -20.42 10.29 -3.21
CA ASP A 59 -19.22 9.84 -3.92
C ASP A 59 -18.77 8.49 -3.36
N PHE A 60 -18.53 7.53 -4.25
CA PHE A 60 -17.97 6.24 -3.89
C PHE A 60 -16.44 6.31 -3.83
N GLY A 61 -15.82 5.61 -2.89
CA GLY A 61 -14.36 5.61 -2.73
C GLY A 61 -13.79 6.89 -2.09
N ALA A 62 -14.63 7.73 -1.48
CA ALA A 62 -14.24 9.01 -0.89
C ALA A 62 -14.93 9.26 0.47
N VAL A 63 -14.53 10.34 1.15
CA VAL A 63 -15.31 10.89 2.27
C VAL A 63 -16.23 11.97 1.71
N HIS A 64 -17.52 11.65 1.62
CA HIS A 64 -18.53 12.55 1.08
C HIS A 64 -19.21 13.36 2.20
N ARG A 65 -19.47 14.63 1.97
CA ARG A 65 -20.14 15.54 2.91
C ARG A 65 -21.61 15.76 2.53
N ILE A 66 -22.50 15.47 3.47
CA ILE A 66 -23.90 15.87 3.43
C ILE A 66 -24.05 17.11 4.33
N PRO A 67 -24.28 18.30 3.77
CA PRO A 67 -24.37 19.53 4.57
C PRO A 67 -25.61 19.52 5.46
N ALA A 68 -25.53 20.17 6.62
CA ALA A 68 -26.63 20.28 7.57
C ALA A 68 -27.94 20.81 6.94
N SER A 69 -27.83 21.67 5.92
CA SER A 69 -28.97 22.21 5.18
C SER A 69 -29.81 21.15 4.46
N ALA A 70 -29.24 19.98 4.16
CA ALA A 70 -29.98 18.85 3.59
C ALA A 70 -31.04 18.28 4.55
N PHE A 71 -30.96 18.60 5.84
CA PHE A 71 -31.89 18.18 6.89
C PHE A 71 -32.86 19.29 7.33
N GLY A 72 -32.86 20.43 6.63
CA GLY A 72 -33.70 21.59 6.92
C GLY A 72 -32.92 22.82 7.39
N ALA A 73 -33.65 23.91 7.67
CA ALA A 73 -33.07 25.17 8.11
C ALA A 73 -32.73 25.16 9.61
N ALA A 74 -31.58 25.75 9.98
CA ALA A 74 -31.16 25.97 11.36
C ALA A 74 -31.11 24.67 12.21
N ILE A 75 -30.17 23.78 11.89
CA ILE A 75 -29.89 22.57 12.66
C ILE A 75 -28.97 22.89 13.84
N GLU A 76 -29.37 22.45 15.04
CA GLU A 76 -28.59 22.62 16.28
C GLU A 76 -27.60 21.47 16.50
N ALA A 77 -28.03 20.23 16.24
CA ALA A 77 -27.21 19.04 16.43
C ALA A 77 -27.66 17.88 15.54
N ILE A 78 -26.72 17.03 15.15
CA ILE A 78 -26.97 15.74 14.50
C ILE A 78 -26.18 14.67 15.26
N ALA A 79 -26.79 13.50 15.47
CA ALA A 79 -26.11 12.33 16.03
C ALA A 79 -26.42 11.10 15.18
N VAL A 80 -25.42 10.24 14.96
CA VAL A 80 -25.60 8.94 14.29
C VAL A 80 -26.29 7.98 15.25
N THR A 81 -27.40 7.37 14.84
CA THR A 81 -28.13 6.38 15.63
C THR A 81 -27.94 4.96 15.13
N SER A 82 -27.58 4.78 13.85
CA SER A 82 -27.12 3.50 13.33
C SER A 82 -26.06 3.68 12.24
N GLN A 83 -25.00 2.85 12.29
CA GLN A 83 -24.06 2.73 11.19
C GLN A 83 -24.65 1.88 10.06
N PRO A 84 -24.31 2.13 8.78
CA PRO A 84 -24.67 1.25 7.68
C PRO A 84 -23.83 -0.04 7.71
N GLY A 85 -24.28 -1.07 6.99
CA GLY A 85 -23.47 -2.29 6.77
C GLY A 85 -22.31 -2.09 5.77
N ILE A 86 -22.35 -0.99 5.02
CA ILE A 86 -21.35 -0.59 4.02
C ILE A 86 -20.95 0.86 4.31
N GLY A 87 -19.66 1.12 4.51
CA GLY A 87 -19.11 2.44 4.76
C GLY A 87 -19.15 2.82 6.24
N HIS A 88 -18.85 4.09 6.54
CA HIS A 88 -18.86 4.64 7.89
C HIS A 88 -19.45 6.04 7.90
N VAL A 89 -20.36 6.30 8.84
CA VAL A 89 -21.01 7.60 8.99
C VAL A 89 -20.54 8.28 10.27
N SER A 90 -20.19 9.56 10.16
CA SER A 90 -19.74 10.38 11.28
C SER A 90 -20.27 11.81 11.14
N VAL A 91 -20.06 12.65 12.17
CA VAL A 91 -20.54 14.05 12.19
C VAL A 91 -19.36 14.98 12.43
N GLN A 92 -19.26 16.05 11.64
CA GLN A 92 -18.29 17.13 11.83
C GLN A 92 -19.05 18.45 12.01
N GLY A 93 -19.07 18.98 13.24
CA GLY A 93 -19.95 20.10 13.57
C GLY A 93 -21.42 19.68 13.45
N THR A 94 -22.13 20.21 12.45
CA THR A 94 -23.51 19.83 12.10
C THR A 94 -23.62 19.11 10.76
N ASP A 95 -22.50 18.86 10.07
CA ASP A 95 -22.49 18.15 8.80
C ASP A 95 -22.29 16.65 9.01
N VAL A 96 -22.87 15.85 8.11
CA VAL A 96 -22.74 14.39 8.12
C VAL A 96 -21.70 13.98 7.09
N LEU A 97 -20.75 13.15 7.50
CA LEU A 97 -19.71 12.61 6.64
C LEU A 97 -19.94 11.12 6.40
N VAL A 98 -19.92 10.71 5.13
CA VAL A 98 -20.07 9.33 4.69
C VAL A 98 -18.75 8.88 4.07
N ASN A 99 -18.02 8.02 4.76
CA ASN A 99 -16.76 7.45 4.29
C ASN A 99 -17.02 6.11 3.59
N THR A 100 -16.76 6.06 2.29
CA THR A 100 -16.90 4.86 1.44
C THR A 100 -15.56 4.39 0.86
N VAL A 101 -14.43 4.90 1.35
CA VAL A 101 -13.11 4.76 0.71
C VAL A 101 -12.67 3.29 0.52
N ASP A 102 -13.14 2.38 1.38
CA ASP A 102 -12.68 0.98 1.41
C ASP A 102 -13.74 -0.07 1.03
N GLU A 103 -14.90 0.39 0.54
CA GLU A 103 -16.00 -0.50 0.18
C GLU A 103 -16.08 -0.69 -1.35
N GLY A 104 -16.35 -1.91 -1.82
CA GLY A 104 -16.74 -2.20 -3.21
C GLY A 104 -15.65 -2.37 -4.28
N GLU A 105 -14.52 -1.67 -4.24
CA GLU A 105 -13.48 -1.75 -5.29
C GLU A 105 -12.18 -2.47 -4.83
N ILE A 106 -11.75 -2.22 -3.58
CA ILE A 106 -10.45 -2.69 -3.05
C ILE A 106 -10.46 -4.19 -2.68
N ARG A 107 -11.59 -4.73 -2.21
CA ARG A 107 -11.65 -6.17 -1.86
C ARG A 107 -11.72 -7.08 -3.09
N ALA A 108 -12.22 -6.56 -4.20
CA ALA A 108 -12.21 -7.28 -5.47
C ALA A 108 -10.77 -7.51 -5.95
N ASP A 109 -9.85 -6.58 -5.65
CA ASP A 109 -8.41 -6.66 -5.98
C ASP A 109 -7.67 -7.72 -5.15
N PHE A 110 -7.98 -7.83 -3.85
CA PHE A 110 -7.51 -8.94 -3.02
C PHE A 110 -8.08 -10.29 -3.48
N ALA A 111 -9.39 -10.37 -3.75
CA ALA A 111 -10.04 -11.58 -4.26
C ALA A 111 -9.56 -11.97 -5.67
N ALA A 112 -9.26 -11.01 -6.55
CA ALA A 112 -8.69 -11.24 -7.87
C ALA A 112 -7.26 -11.78 -7.75
N SER A 113 -6.39 -11.10 -6.97
CA SER A 113 -5.00 -11.54 -6.75
C SER A 113 -4.88 -12.87 -5.98
N HIS A 114 -5.86 -13.22 -5.16
CA HIS A 114 -5.85 -14.45 -4.34
C HIS A 114 -6.62 -15.63 -4.98
N LEU A 115 -7.80 -15.41 -5.56
CA LEU A 115 -8.71 -16.46 -6.04
C LEU A 115 -8.75 -16.60 -7.57
N GLY A 116 -8.04 -15.74 -8.33
CA GLY A 116 -8.12 -15.71 -9.79
C GLY A 116 -9.54 -15.43 -10.32
N ALA A 117 -10.40 -14.87 -9.47
CA ALA A 117 -11.77 -14.54 -9.78
C ALA A 117 -11.80 -13.21 -10.54
N LYS A 118 -12.47 -13.20 -11.70
CA LYS A 118 -12.79 -11.94 -12.38
C LYS A 118 -13.62 -11.08 -11.45
N PRO A 119 -13.37 -9.76 -11.35
CA PRO A 119 -14.23 -8.86 -10.61
C PRO A 119 -15.69 -9.03 -11.08
N ASP A 120 -16.62 -9.00 -10.12
CA ASP A 120 -18.07 -9.17 -10.29
C ASP A 120 -18.61 -8.29 -11.45
N PRO A 121 -19.64 -8.71 -12.22
CA PRO A 121 -20.00 -8.10 -13.50
C PRO A 121 -20.70 -6.73 -13.39
N VAL A 122 -20.81 -6.17 -12.17
CA VAL A 122 -21.04 -4.72 -12.02
C VAL A 122 -19.86 -3.94 -12.59
N TRP A 123 -18.66 -4.53 -12.61
CA TRP A 123 -17.40 -3.98 -13.10
C TRP A 123 -16.84 -4.78 -14.29
N THR A 124 -17.64 -5.03 -15.33
CA THR A 124 -17.13 -5.75 -16.52
C THR A 124 -16.24 -4.88 -17.41
N LEU A 125 -15.00 -5.31 -17.63
CA LEU A 125 -14.29 -5.19 -18.91
C LEU A 125 -15.17 -5.82 -20.01
N ARG A 126 -15.59 -5.06 -21.04
CA ARG A 126 -16.19 -5.66 -22.25
C ARG A 126 -15.16 -5.72 -23.36
N ASP A 127 -14.91 -6.94 -23.83
CA ASP A 127 -14.31 -7.25 -25.12
C ASP A 127 -15.07 -6.58 -26.27
N ALA A 128 -14.33 -5.94 -27.18
CA ALA A 128 -14.51 -6.10 -28.63
C ALA A 128 -13.24 -5.62 -29.36
N ASP A 129 -12.36 -6.58 -29.64
CA ASP A 129 -11.46 -6.68 -30.78
C ASP A 129 -10.55 -5.49 -31.12
N THR A 130 -9.25 -5.68 -30.78
CA THR A 130 -8.02 -5.09 -31.35
C THR A 130 -7.29 -3.95 -30.63
N ASN A 131 -7.03 -4.06 -29.30
CA ASN A 131 -5.75 -3.64 -28.64
C ASN A 131 -5.74 -4.10 -27.14
N PRO A 132 -4.74 -4.86 -26.64
CA PRO A 132 -4.80 -5.51 -25.30
C PRO A 132 -4.31 -4.68 -24.10
N LEU A 133 -4.44 -3.34 -24.10
CA LEU A 133 -4.10 -2.48 -22.94
C LEU A 133 -5.17 -1.40 -22.75
N ALA A 134 -5.60 -1.22 -21.50
CA ALA A 134 -6.63 -0.30 -21.00
C ALA A 134 -8.09 -0.75 -21.24
N TYR A 135 -8.95 -0.56 -20.23
CA TYR A 135 -10.37 -0.11 -20.27
C TYR A 135 -11.15 -0.65 -19.06
N MET A 136 -11.07 0.04 -17.92
CA MET A 136 -12.16 0.00 -16.94
C MET A 136 -13.01 1.24 -17.12
N VAL A 137 -14.14 1.13 -17.81
CA VAL A 137 -15.16 2.19 -17.84
C VAL A 137 -16.50 1.58 -17.44
N MET A 138 -17.14 2.14 -16.42
CA MET A 138 -18.57 1.98 -16.16
C MET A 138 -19.36 2.77 -17.22
N ASN A 139 -19.34 2.31 -18.48
CA ASN A 139 -19.69 3.16 -19.62
C ASN A 139 -21.20 3.52 -19.74
N ASN A 140 -22.08 3.02 -18.86
CA ASN A 140 -23.53 3.07 -19.13
C ASN A 140 -24.47 3.42 -17.95
N VAL A 141 -23.98 3.81 -16.76
CA VAL A 141 -24.89 4.14 -15.64
C VAL A 141 -24.40 5.34 -14.85
N ASN A 142 -25.25 6.38 -14.70
CA ASN A 142 -24.93 7.61 -13.95
C ASN A 142 -25.15 7.46 -12.43
N ARG A 143 -25.62 6.29 -11.96
CA ARG A 143 -25.99 6.00 -10.55
C ARG A 143 -25.98 4.50 -10.27
N ALA A 144 -25.55 4.06 -9.08
CA ALA A 144 -25.54 2.64 -8.67
C ALA A 144 -26.62 2.32 -7.63
N PRO A 145 -27.92 2.29 -7.98
CA PRO A 145 -28.99 2.02 -7.01
C PRO A 145 -28.91 0.63 -6.35
N GLY A 146 -28.25 -0.35 -6.99
CA GLY A 146 -28.00 -1.67 -6.39
C GLY A 146 -26.96 -1.66 -5.26
N MET A 147 -26.20 -0.58 -5.10
CA MET A 147 -25.22 -0.38 -4.03
C MET A 147 -25.69 0.64 -2.98
N ALA A 148 -26.96 1.03 -3.03
CA ALA A 148 -27.52 1.94 -2.04
C ALA A 148 -27.50 1.31 -0.64
N PHE A 149 -27.19 2.13 0.36
CA PHE A 149 -27.19 1.73 1.76
C PHE A 149 -27.90 2.78 2.61
N SER A 150 -28.41 2.35 3.75
CA SER A 150 -29.17 3.21 4.65
C SER A 150 -28.54 3.27 6.03
N PHE A 151 -28.69 4.43 6.66
CA PHE A 151 -28.31 4.69 8.04
C PHE A 151 -29.32 5.64 8.68
N SER A 152 -29.33 5.68 10.00
CA SER A 152 -30.26 6.50 10.76
C SER A 152 -29.52 7.56 11.58
N LEU A 153 -30.15 8.74 11.67
CA LEU A 153 -29.68 9.90 12.39
C LEU A 153 -30.76 10.37 13.37
N SER A 154 -30.32 11.06 14.43
CA SER A 154 -31.15 11.91 15.26
C SER A 154 -30.79 13.36 14.96
N VAL A 155 -31.68 14.09 14.28
CA VAL A 155 -31.49 15.48 13.88
C VAL A 155 -32.28 16.39 14.81
N LYS A 156 -31.63 17.39 15.41
CA LYS A 156 -32.27 18.38 16.29
C LYS A 156 -32.29 19.76 15.62
N PRO A 157 -33.44 20.19 15.08
CA PRO A 157 -33.61 21.57 14.64
C PRO A 157 -33.61 22.54 15.84
N VAL A 158 -33.16 23.77 15.62
CA VAL A 158 -33.12 24.81 16.66
C VAL A 158 -34.53 25.04 17.23
N GLY A 159 -34.67 24.91 18.55
CA GLY A 159 -35.93 25.12 19.26
C GLY A 159 -36.95 23.99 19.11
N GLN A 160 -36.58 22.87 18.47
CA GLN A 160 -37.45 21.71 18.28
C GLN A 160 -36.89 20.45 18.98
N ALA A 161 -37.73 19.43 19.11
CA ALA A 161 -37.30 18.13 19.60
C ALA A 161 -36.49 17.39 18.53
N PRO A 162 -35.54 16.51 18.89
CA PRO A 162 -34.85 15.66 17.93
C PRO A 162 -35.83 14.75 17.18
N VAL A 163 -35.61 14.59 15.87
CA VAL A 163 -36.38 13.75 14.96
C VAL A 163 -35.46 12.66 14.40
N ALA A 164 -35.97 11.43 14.29
CA ALA A 164 -35.26 10.35 13.64
C ALA A 164 -35.36 10.53 12.12
N VAL A 165 -34.21 10.52 11.44
CA VAL A 165 -34.11 10.62 9.98
C VAL A 165 -33.43 9.38 9.45
N THR A 166 -34.04 8.69 8.50
CA THR A 166 -33.40 7.58 7.77
C THR A 166 -32.83 8.12 6.47
N VAL A 167 -31.51 8.05 6.32
CA VAL A 167 -30.83 8.46 5.09
C VAL A 167 -30.58 7.23 4.22
N THR A 168 -30.94 7.31 2.95
CA THR A 168 -30.57 6.34 1.92
C THR A 168 -29.53 7.00 1.02
N ALA A 169 -28.28 6.58 1.17
CA ALA A 169 -27.18 7.02 0.35
C ALA A 169 -27.07 6.10 -0.88
N THR A 170 -27.08 6.69 -2.07
CA THR A 170 -26.85 5.98 -3.33
C THR A 170 -25.52 6.41 -3.92
N PRO A 171 -24.58 5.49 -4.15
CA PRO A 171 -23.33 5.85 -4.81
C PRO A 171 -23.57 6.49 -6.20
N ALA A 172 -23.07 7.71 -6.37
CA ALA A 172 -23.02 8.41 -7.65
C ALA A 172 -21.92 7.75 -8.49
N LEU A 173 -22.28 7.24 -9.68
CA LEU A 173 -21.32 6.64 -10.60
C LEU A 173 -20.80 7.74 -11.53
N HIS A 174 -19.82 8.51 -11.07
CA HIS A 174 -19.06 9.35 -11.99
C HIS A 174 -18.21 8.43 -12.87
N ARG A 175 -18.30 8.58 -14.20
CA ARG A 175 -17.63 7.71 -15.20
C ARG A 175 -16.10 7.61 -15.06
N GLN A 176 -15.47 8.35 -14.14
CA GLN A 176 -14.06 8.75 -14.23
C GLN A 176 -13.27 8.71 -12.92
N MET A 177 -13.88 8.38 -11.77
CA MET A 177 -13.22 8.55 -10.46
C MET A 177 -13.10 7.22 -9.71
N CYS A 178 -11.87 6.77 -9.49
CA CYS A 178 -11.57 5.75 -8.50
C CYS A 178 -11.19 6.43 -7.16
N GLY A 179 -11.42 5.74 -6.05
CA GLY A 179 -11.25 6.28 -4.70
C GLY A 179 -9.81 6.67 -4.32
N TRP A 180 -9.66 7.27 -3.13
CA TRP A 180 -8.34 7.57 -2.55
C TRP A 180 -7.56 6.28 -2.25
N SER A 181 -6.24 6.31 -2.44
CA SER A 181 -5.40 5.23 -1.91
C SER A 181 -5.42 5.28 -0.38
N CYS A 182 -5.78 4.17 0.28
CA CYS A 182 -5.60 3.98 1.73
C CYS A 182 -4.26 3.32 2.10
N GLY A 183 -3.28 3.29 1.17
CA GLY A 183 -1.98 2.68 1.44
C GLY A 183 -2.03 1.16 1.55
N ARG A 184 -3.04 0.52 0.94
CA ARG A 184 -3.12 -0.93 0.73
C ARG A 184 -1.84 -1.40 0.04
N GLY A 185 -1.17 -2.41 0.57
CA GLY A 185 0.20 -2.75 0.18
C GLY A 185 0.93 -3.51 1.30
N ILE A 186 1.95 -4.29 0.95
CA ILE A 186 2.64 -5.13 1.93
C ILE A 186 3.73 -4.34 2.66
N LYS A 187 3.51 -4.02 3.93
CA LYS A 187 4.57 -3.45 4.78
C LYS A 187 4.49 -4.01 6.18
N LEU A 188 5.64 -4.43 6.69
CA LEU A 188 5.78 -4.94 8.04
C LEU A 188 6.15 -3.81 9.00
N SER A 189 6.03 -4.06 10.30
CA SER A 189 6.50 -3.10 11.31
C SER A 189 8.01 -2.89 11.21
N VAL A 190 8.47 -1.74 11.69
CA VAL A 190 9.89 -1.36 11.70
C VAL A 190 10.35 -1.09 13.13
N ASP A 191 11.64 -1.26 13.37
CA ASP A 191 12.28 -0.91 14.64
C ASP A 191 12.68 0.58 14.70
N GLU A 192 13.34 0.99 15.79
CA GLU A 192 13.81 2.37 15.99
C GLU A 192 14.85 2.84 14.97
N THR A 193 15.46 1.91 14.22
CA THR A 193 16.41 2.20 13.13
C THR A 193 15.74 2.20 11.76
N ASP A 194 14.41 2.09 11.71
CA ASP A 194 13.60 1.99 10.49
C ASP A 194 13.82 0.67 9.70
N ALA A 195 14.49 -0.33 10.28
CA ALA A 195 14.62 -1.64 9.68
C ALA A 195 13.35 -2.48 9.89
N THR A 196 12.91 -3.24 8.89
CA THR A 196 11.75 -4.13 9.05
C THR A 196 11.99 -5.17 10.16
N VAL A 197 11.03 -5.32 11.07
CA VAL A 197 11.01 -6.41 12.04
C VAL A 197 10.48 -7.66 11.33
N LEU A 198 11.38 -8.62 11.10
CA LEU A 198 11.06 -9.87 10.43
C LEU A 198 10.80 -10.98 11.46
N GLU A 199 9.52 -11.27 11.70
CA GLU A 199 9.09 -12.22 12.72
C GLU A 199 8.95 -13.65 12.15
N PRO A 200 9.64 -14.67 12.69
CA PRO A 200 9.53 -16.04 12.21
C PRO A 200 8.18 -16.67 12.56
N ALA A 201 7.67 -17.56 11.70
CA ALA A 201 6.50 -18.38 12.00
C ALA A 201 6.77 -19.36 13.15
N GLU A 202 5.72 -20.06 13.62
CA GLU A 202 5.81 -21.04 14.72
C GLU A 202 6.82 -22.16 14.50
N ARG A 203 7.04 -22.55 13.24
CA ARG A 203 8.12 -23.45 12.86
C ARG A 203 8.99 -22.78 11.81
N HIS A 204 10.25 -22.61 12.16
CA HIS A 204 11.17 -21.74 11.45
C HIS A 204 12.55 -22.37 11.29
N ALA A 205 13.20 -22.08 10.16
CA ALA A 205 14.58 -22.47 9.90
C ALA A 205 15.37 -21.28 9.34
N ASP A 206 16.53 -21.00 9.94
CA ASP A 206 17.60 -20.27 9.29
C ASP A 206 18.45 -21.25 8.48
N LEU A 207 18.91 -20.86 7.30
CA LEU A 207 19.88 -21.60 6.50
C LEU A 207 20.95 -20.65 6.00
N TYR A 208 22.21 -20.94 6.31
CA TYR A 208 23.36 -20.15 5.93
C TYR A 208 24.07 -20.78 4.73
N THR A 209 24.34 -19.97 3.71
CA THR A 209 24.94 -20.37 2.44
C THR A 209 26.23 -19.61 2.17
N SER A 210 27.22 -20.29 1.59
CA SER A 210 28.52 -19.71 1.30
C SER A 210 29.17 -20.32 0.05
N ASN A 211 29.94 -19.49 -0.67
CA ASN A 211 30.88 -19.94 -1.72
C ASN A 211 32.33 -20.01 -1.21
N ALA A 212 32.54 -19.92 0.11
CA ALA A 212 33.85 -20.17 0.71
C ALA A 212 34.28 -21.64 0.47
N PRO A 213 35.60 -21.92 0.36
CA PRO A 213 36.10 -23.29 0.17
C PRO A 213 35.69 -24.31 1.26
N GLY A 214 35.17 -23.86 2.40
CA GLY A 214 34.69 -24.70 3.50
C GLY A 214 33.18 -24.91 3.55
N ALA A 215 32.43 -24.41 2.56
CA ALA A 215 30.98 -24.61 2.49
C ALA A 215 30.64 -26.07 2.17
N TYR A 216 29.64 -26.63 2.87
CA TYR A 216 29.28 -28.04 2.76
C TYR A 216 28.45 -28.31 1.49
N GLY A 217 28.99 -29.13 0.59
CA GLY A 217 28.23 -29.78 -0.47
C GLY A 217 27.46 -30.99 0.03
N ALA A 218 26.63 -31.59 -0.83
CA ALA A 218 25.87 -32.79 -0.48
C ALA A 218 26.79 -33.96 -0.07
N ASP A 219 27.91 -34.13 -0.78
CA ASP A 219 28.84 -35.23 -0.54
C ASP A 219 29.59 -35.04 0.79
N ASP A 220 29.91 -33.80 1.18
CA ASP A 220 30.54 -33.49 2.47
C ASP A 220 29.60 -33.84 3.64
N ILE A 221 28.32 -33.47 3.52
CA ILE A 221 27.30 -33.81 4.52
C ILE A 221 27.18 -35.33 4.66
N ILE A 222 27.08 -36.05 3.55
CA ILE A 222 26.95 -37.52 3.57
C ILE A 222 28.21 -38.17 4.13
N ALA A 223 29.40 -37.65 3.80
CA ALA A 223 30.65 -38.16 4.31
C ALA A 223 30.77 -37.99 5.83
N GLU A 224 30.33 -36.84 6.37
CA GLU A 224 30.37 -36.57 7.81
C GLU A 224 29.28 -37.32 8.60
N VAL A 225 28.06 -37.39 8.07
CA VAL A 225 26.93 -38.09 8.74
C VAL A 225 27.02 -39.61 8.59
N GLY A 226 27.54 -40.08 7.45
CA GLY A 226 27.68 -41.48 7.09
C GLY A 226 26.82 -41.91 5.90
N SER A 227 27.26 -42.98 5.22
CA SER A 227 26.70 -43.47 3.95
C SER A 227 25.25 -43.98 4.01
N TRP A 228 24.61 -43.97 5.18
CA TRP A 228 23.20 -44.32 5.34
C TRP A 228 22.28 -43.16 4.93
N LEU A 229 22.78 -41.92 4.95
CA LEU A 229 22.03 -40.74 4.51
C LEU A 229 22.10 -40.62 2.99
N ALA A 230 20.98 -40.88 2.31
CA ALA A 230 20.86 -40.60 0.88
C ALA A 230 20.83 -39.08 0.63
N ARG A 231 21.36 -38.62 -0.52
CA ARG A 231 21.33 -37.19 -0.92
C ARG A 231 19.94 -36.58 -0.85
N SER A 232 18.93 -37.30 -1.32
CA SER A 232 17.54 -36.84 -1.25
C SER A 232 17.07 -36.63 0.19
N ARG A 233 17.70 -37.29 1.18
CA ARG A 233 17.31 -37.27 2.60
C ARG A 233 17.96 -36.16 3.44
N ILE A 234 18.85 -35.35 2.85
CA ILE A 234 19.56 -34.29 3.58
C ILE A 234 18.60 -33.27 4.19
N GLY A 235 17.60 -32.79 3.44
CA GLY A 235 16.63 -31.82 3.97
C GLY A 235 15.83 -32.34 5.18
N TRP A 236 15.45 -33.62 5.16
CA TRP A 236 14.79 -34.26 6.32
C TRP A 236 15.73 -34.42 7.51
N TYR A 237 17.02 -34.67 7.28
CA TYR A 237 18.03 -34.72 8.34
C TYR A 237 18.17 -33.36 9.03
N ILE A 238 18.30 -32.29 8.26
CA ILE A 238 18.37 -30.92 8.79
C ILE A 238 17.07 -30.56 9.53
N ALA A 239 15.90 -30.90 8.96
CA ALA A 239 14.62 -30.70 9.62
C ALA A 239 14.55 -31.38 10.99
N ALA A 240 15.08 -32.60 11.12
CA ALA A 240 15.13 -33.33 12.38
C ALA A 240 16.09 -32.67 13.38
N GLN A 241 17.24 -32.16 12.94
CA GLN A 241 18.14 -31.38 13.81
C GLN A 241 17.47 -30.11 14.35
N LEU A 242 16.64 -29.44 13.54
CA LEU A 242 15.93 -28.23 13.95
C LEU A 242 14.67 -28.48 14.78
N THR A 243 14.19 -29.72 14.86
CA THR A 243 12.95 -30.06 15.59
C THR A 243 13.25 -30.41 17.04
N ILE A 244 12.58 -29.75 17.99
CA ILE A 244 12.70 -30.07 19.42
C ILE A 244 12.38 -31.55 19.65
N GLY A 245 13.28 -32.27 20.32
CA GLY A 245 13.18 -33.71 20.52
C GLY A 245 13.78 -34.57 19.39
N GLY A 246 14.24 -33.97 18.30
CA GLY A 246 14.86 -34.65 17.16
C GLY A 246 13.85 -35.29 16.22
N GLY A 247 14.26 -36.31 15.48
CA GLY A 247 13.41 -37.04 14.55
C GLY A 247 14.01 -38.38 14.09
N VAL A 248 13.31 -39.05 13.18
CA VAL A 248 13.80 -40.29 12.55
C VAL A 248 13.90 -40.09 11.04
N VAL A 249 15.09 -40.31 10.49
CA VAL A 249 15.36 -40.18 9.05
C VAL A 249 15.98 -41.47 8.55
N SER A 250 15.38 -42.06 7.52
CA SER A 250 15.82 -43.36 6.95
C SER A 250 15.98 -44.47 8.00
N GLY A 251 15.14 -44.47 9.04
CA GLY A 251 15.19 -45.46 10.13
C GLY A 251 16.26 -45.19 11.20
N GLN A 252 17.00 -44.07 11.12
CA GLN A 252 17.98 -43.65 12.13
C GLN A 252 17.46 -42.47 12.95
N THR A 253 17.71 -42.49 14.26
CA THR A 253 17.38 -41.37 15.15
C THR A 253 18.38 -40.22 14.94
N VAL A 254 17.85 -39.02 14.74
CA VAL A 254 18.60 -37.78 14.60
C VAL A 254 18.27 -36.90 15.80
N ALA A 255 19.29 -36.45 16.53
CA ALA A 255 19.12 -35.59 17.70
C ALA A 255 18.83 -34.14 17.29
N HIS A 256 18.10 -33.43 18.16
CA HIS A 256 17.95 -31.98 18.04
C HIS A 256 19.32 -31.30 18.23
N ASP A 257 19.71 -30.46 17.28
CA ASP A 257 20.94 -29.66 17.28
C ASP A 257 20.67 -28.30 16.59
N PRO A 258 20.14 -27.31 17.31
CA PRO A 258 19.82 -26.01 16.73
C PRO A 258 21.05 -25.09 16.56
N ALA A 259 22.25 -25.50 17.02
CA ALA A 259 23.45 -24.66 17.01
C ALA A 259 24.43 -25.04 15.89
N THR A 260 24.63 -26.35 15.68
CA THR A 260 25.66 -26.88 14.75
C THR A 260 25.10 -27.79 13.67
N TYR A 261 23.79 -27.69 13.37
CA TYR A 261 23.17 -28.36 12.23
C TYR A 261 23.83 -27.97 10.89
N PHE A 262 23.72 -28.84 9.89
CA PHE A 262 24.16 -28.49 8.54
C PHE A 262 23.24 -27.41 7.97
N GLY A 263 23.83 -26.29 7.59
CA GLY A 263 23.10 -25.07 7.25
C GLY A 263 23.10 -24.04 8.38
N SER A 264 23.72 -24.28 9.54
CA SER A 264 23.98 -23.21 10.52
C SER A 264 25.17 -22.35 10.08
N GLN A 265 25.37 -21.18 10.69
CA GLN A 265 26.51 -20.31 10.37
C GLN A 265 27.87 -21.01 10.59
N ALA A 266 27.95 -22.00 11.48
CA ALA A 266 29.16 -22.79 11.71
C ALA A 266 29.40 -23.88 10.66
N LYS A 267 28.34 -24.32 9.95
CA LYS A 267 28.39 -25.30 8.87
C LYS A 267 27.57 -24.80 7.67
N PRO A 268 27.98 -23.68 7.04
CA PRO A 268 27.23 -23.13 5.93
C PRO A 268 27.22 -24.13 4.77
N ILE A 269 26.11 -24.21 4.06
CA ILE A 269 25.95 -25.10 2.92
C ILE A 269 26.31 -24.40 1.61
N HIS A 270 26.77 -25.16 0.63
CA HIS A 270 26.95 -24.63 -0.72
C HIS A 270 25.57 -24.29 -1.33
N PRO A 271 25.42 -23.16 -2.03
CA PRO A 271 24.14 -22.73 -2.62
C PRO A 271 23.51 -23.78 -3.55
N ASP A 272 24.30 -24.57 -4.28
CA ASP A 272 23.78 -25.59 -5.22
C ASP A 272 22.88 -26.67 -4.59
N ILE A 273 22.98 -26.88 -3.27
CA ILE A 273 22.11 -27.84 -2.55
C ILE A 273 20.99 -27.17 -1.77
N ALA A 274 21.00 -25.84 -1.66
CA ALA A 274 20.06 -25.09 -0.84
C ALA A 274 18.62 -25.22 -1.33
N ARG A 275 18.38 -25.16 -2.65
CA ARG A 275 17.03 -25.28 -3.24
C ARG A 275 16.30 -26.56 -2.80
N GLU A 276 16.98 -27.70 -2.81
CA GLU A 276 16.37 -28.99 -2.44
C GLU A 276 16.08 -29.07 -0.94
N ILE A 277 16.98 -28.52 -0.12
CA ILE A 277 16.83 -28.46 1.34
C ILE A 277 15.66 -27.57 1.72
N VAL A 278 15.63 -26.33 1.20
CA VAL A 278 14.55 -25.37 1.40
C VAL A 278 13.20 -26.00 1.08
N LYS A 279 13.08 -26.62 -0.12
CA LYS A 279 11.87 -27.34 -0.53
C LYS A 279 11.47 -28.43 0.46
N SER A 280 12.43 -29.22 0.95
CA SER A 280 12.17 -30.27 1.94
C SER A 280 11.63 -29.70 3.26
N LEU A 281 12.15 -28.56 3.71
CA LEU A 281 11.74 -27.93 4.97
C LEU A 281 10.28 -27.48 4.91
N TYR A 282 9.89 -26.66 3.94
CA TYR A 282 8.55 -26.08 3.91
C TYR A 282 7.49 -27.04 3.30
N GLU A 283 7.80 -27.81 2.24
CA GLU A 283 6.78 -28.67 1.59
C GLU A 283 6.52 -29.97 2.33
N THR A 284 7.53 -30.55 2.96
CA THR A 284 7.43 -31.91 3.51
C THR A 284 7.68 -32.01 5.00
N SER A 285 8.39 -31.04 5.59
CA SER A 285 8.72 -31.06 7.02
C SER A 285 7.87 -30.10 7.83
N GLY A 286 7.03 -29.26 7.21
CA GLY A 286 6.06 -28.40 7.88
C GLY A 286 6.63 -27.13 8.49
N PHE A 287 7.77 -26.64 8.00
CA PHE A 287 8.30 -25.33 8.40
C PHE A 287 7.49 -24.22 7.72
N GLY A 288 6.96 -23.28 8.51
CA GLY A 288 6.17 -22.16 8.02
C GLY A 288 7.04 -21.07 7.38
N THR A 289 8.24 -20.84 7.92
CA THR A 289 9.23 -19.94 7.31
C THR A 289 10.63 -20.53 7.21
N VAL A 290 11.33 -20.16 6.14
CA VAL A 290 12.76 -20.40 5.94
C VAL A 290 13.42 -19.08 5.59
N TYR A 291 14.47 -18.71 6.33
CA TYR A 291 15.32 -17.56 6.03
C TYR A 291 16.66 -18.06 5.49
N LEU A 292 16.96 -17.71 4.24
CA LEU A 292 18.17 -18.10 3.55
C LEU A 292 19.17 -16.96 3.56
N HIS A 293 20.29 -17.15 4.26
CA HIS A 293 21.34 -16.16 4.46
C HIS A 293 22.50 -16.43 3.51
N TYR A 294 22.92 -15.44 2.73
CA TYR A 294 24.09 -15.50 1.85
C TYR A 294 25.28 -14.78 2.47
N GLU A 295 26.45 -15.41 2.46
CA GLU A 295 27.65 -14.81 3.04
C GLU A 295 28.11 -13.62 2.20
N ARG A 296 28.35 -12.49 2.87
CA ARG A 296 28.94 -11.28 2.31
C ARG A 296 30.36 -11.53 1.80
N GLY A 297 30.77 -10.76 0.80
CA GLY A 297 32.07 -10.88 0.15
C GLY A 297 32.20 -11.95 -0.94
N TYR A 298 31.10 -12.64 -1.29
CA TYR A 298 31.07 -13.68 -2.32
C TYR A 298 30.13 -13.33 -3.48
N ASP A 299 30.44 -13.92 -4.63
CA ASP A 299 29.66 -13.84 -5.87
C ASP A 299 28.86 -15.13 -6.05
N TYR A 300 27.55 -15.00 -6.24
CA TYR A 300 26.61 -16.11 -6.42
C TYR A 300 25.92 -16.10 -7.79
N ARG A 301 26.36 -15.25 -8.73
CA ARG A 301 25.70 -15.06 -10.04
C ARG A 301 25.60 -16.33 -10.89
N ASP A 302 26.53 -17.26 -10.71
CA ASP A 302 26.56 -18.54 -11.42
C ASP A 302 25.77 -19.65 -10.71
N ASN A 303 25.25 -19.40 -9.49
CA ASN A 303 24.50 -20.39 -8.72
C ASN A 303 23.01 -20.42 -9.09
N VAL A 304 22.36 -21.55 -8.80
CA VAL A 304 20.92 -21.73 -9.00
C VAL A 304 20.11 -20.91 -7.99
N THR A 305 18.95 -20.38 -8.39
CA THR A 305 18.01 -19.70 -7.49
C THR A 305 17.44 -20.68 -6.44
N ASN A 306 17.48 -20.30 -5.16
CA ASN A 306 17.36 -21.27 -4.05
C ASN A 306 16.16 -21.12 -3.12
N LEU A 307 15.27 -20.14 -3.33
CA LEU A 307 14.08 -19.97 -2.50
C LEU A 307 12.90 -19.54 -3.36
N ASN A 308 11.75 -20.17 -3.16
CA ASN A 308 10.50 -19.76 -3.78
C ASN A 308 9.76 -18.79 -2.86
N VAL A 309 8.95 -17.91 -3.45
CA VAL A 309 7.90 -17.15 -2.76
C VAL A 309 7.00 -18.05 -1.90
N GLY A 310 6.69 -17.60 -0.69
CA GLY A 310 5.90 -18.30 0.31
C GLY A 310 6.08 -17.72 1.72
N GLY A 311 5.61 -18.46 2.69
CA GLY A 311 5.56 -18.04 4.08
C GLY A 311 4.33 -18.60 4.77
N ASP A 312 4.13 -18.19 6.01
CA ASP A 312 3.03 -18.64 6.86
C ASP A 312 2.15 -17.43 7.24
N GLY A 313 1.61 -16.79 6.21
CA GLY A 313 0.88 -15.51 6.28
C GLY A 313 1.76 -14.31 5.91
N LEU A 314 1.12 -13.15 5.74
CA LEU A 314 1.76 -11.89 5.34
C LEU A 314 2.73 -11.35 6.39
N LEU A 315 2.51 -11.66 7.67
CA LEU A 315 3.43 -11.29 8.76
C LEU A 315 4.70 -12.15 8.79
N HIS A 316 4.69 -13.32 8.16
CA HIS A 316 5.76 -14.32 8.22
C HIS A 316 6.18 -14.77 6.82
N PRO A 317 6.74 -13.87 5.97
CA PRO A 317 7.23 -14.26 4.65
C PRO A 317 8.48 -15.13 4.77
N HIS A 318 8.79 -15.93 3.74
CA HIS A 318 10.15 -16.42 3.55
C HIS A 318 11.12 -15.25 3.28
N ALA A 319 12.43 -15.45 3.52
CA ALA A 319 13.40 -14.36 3.34
C ALA A 319 14.72 -14.80 2.70
N ILE A 320 15.30 -13.90 1.90
CA ILE A 320 16.68 -13.91 1.43
C ILE A 320 17.44 -12.78 2.11
N LEU A 321 18.44 -13.13 2.89
CA LEU A 321 19.18 -12.23 3.76
C LEU A 321 20.69 -12.33 3.48
N SER A 322 21.47 -11.43 4.06
CA SER A 322 22.93 -11.51 4.05
C SER A 322 23.49 -11.70 5.47
N TYR A 323 24.65 -12.34 5.60
CA TYR A 323 25.38 -12.47 6.85
C TYR A 323 26.89 -12.36 6.66
N GLY A 324 27.66 -12.24 7.74
CA GLY A 324 29.11 -12.13 7.67
C GLY A 324 29.60 -10.71 7.38
N SER A 325 30.82 -10.57 6.88
CA SER A 325 31.48 -9.28 6.63
C SER A 325 31.87 -9.11 5.17
N GLY A 326 32.12 -7.87 4.75
CA GLY A 326 32.47 -7.54 3.36
C GLY A 326 31.31 -6.95 2.56
N ALA A 327 31.49 -6.87 1.24
CA ALA A 327 30.50 -6.33 0.30
C ALA A 327 29.21 -7.17 0.29
N ARG A 328 28.09 -6.57 -0.13
CA ARG A 328 26.82 -7.29 -0.33
C ARG A 328 27.06 -8.51 -1.25
N PRO A 329 26.44 -9.67 -0.99
CA PRO A 329 26.53 -10.82 -1.89
C PRO A 329 25.94 -10.45 -3.26
N LEU A 330 26.65 -10.81 -4.33
CA LEU A 330 26.18 -10.59 -5.70
C LEU A 330 25.24 -11.73 -6.10
N MET A 331 23.99 -11.41 -6.32
CA MET A 331 22.94 -12.39 -6.57
C MET A 331 22.79 -12.69 -8.06
N PRO A 332 22.40 -13.92 -8.44
CA PRO A 332 22.01 -14.22 -9.81
C PRO A 332 20.69 -13.54 -10.15
N GLY A 333 20.40 -13.42 -11.46
CA GLY A 333 19.08 -13.01 -11.94
C GLY A 333 17.97 -13.94 -11.43
N MET A 334 16.85 -13.37 -10.99
CA MET A 334 15.76 -14.12 -10.38
C MET A 334 14.44 -13.92 -11.12
N ALA A 335 13.89 -15.01 -11.64
CA ALA A 335 12.60 -15.02 -12.33
C ALA A 335 11.62 -15.97 -11.63
N TYR A 336 10.51 -15.44 -11.09
CA TYR A 336 9.48 -16.26 -10.45
C TYR A 336 8.23 -16.37 -11.33
N ASN A 337 8.07 -17.51 -12.00
CA ASN A 337 6.91 -17.86 -12.80
C ASN A 337 6.33 -19.20 -12.27
N GLY A 338 5.02 -19.31 -12.02
CA GLY A 338 4.43 -20.55 -11.45
C GLY A 338 3.14 -20.36 -10.64
N SER A 339 2.69 -21.36 -9.87
CA SER A 339 1.35 -21.36 -9.24
C SER A 339 1.25 -20.76 -7.82
N LYS A 340 2.38 -20.54 -7.12
CA LYS A 340 2.43 -19.88 -5.80
C LYS A 340 3.28 -18.62 -5.90
N LYS A 341 2.78 -17.49 -5.39
CA LYS A 341 3.33 -16.16 -5.70
C LYS A 341 3.32 -15.12 -4.57
N HIS A 342 2.96 -15.48 -3.34
CA HIS A 342 2.85 -14.52 -2.22
C HIS A 342 3.95 -14.71 -1.18
N GLY A 343 4.51 -13.60 -0.67
CA GLY A 343 5.42 -13.60 0.48
C GLY A 343 6.87 -13.83 0.08
N LEU A 344 7.68 -12.79 0.06
CA LEU A 344 9.14 -12.92 0.01
C LEU A 344 9.78 -11.62 0.50
N PHE A 345 10.83 -11.72 1.27
CA PHE A 345 11.56 -10.58 1.80
C PHE A 345 13.03 -10.64 1.38
N PHE A 346 13.58 -9.56 0.86
CA PHE A 346 15.00 -9.44 0.51
C PHE A 346 15.65 -8.37 1.37
N ARG A 347 16.82 -8.68 1.96
CA ARG A 347 17.64 -7.66 2.63
C ARG A 347 19.14 -7.85 2.52
N GLY A 348 19.84 -6.75 2.24
CA GLY A 348 21.29 -6.67 2.31
C GLY A 348 22.01 -7.36 1.16
N VAL A 349 21.34 -7.52 0.01
CA VAL A 349 21.86 -8.23 -1.17
C VAL A 349 21.98 -7.28 -2.38
N ALA A 350 22.82 -7.64 -3.36
CA ALA A 350 23.03 -6.84 -4.55
C ALA A 350 22.69 -7.61 -5.84
N PHE A 351 22.00 -6.95 -6.76
CA PHE A 351 21.66 -7.41 -8.10
C PHE A 351 22.42 -6.56 -9.11
N PRO A 352 23.63 -6.97 -9.54
CA PRO A 352 24.40 -6.24 -10.52
C PRO A 352 23.76 -6.32 -11.91
N MET A 353 24.32 -5.61 -12.89
CA MET A 353 23.84 -5.64 -14.28
C MET A 353 23.63 -7.08 -14.80
N ASN A 354 22.54 -7.28 -15.54
CA ASN A 354 22.04 -8.57 -16.04
C ASN A 354 21.59 -9.57 -14.96
N SER A 355 21.36 -9.10 -13.73
CA SER A 355 20.91 -9.93 -12.60
C SER A 355 19.60 -9.41 -11.97
N GLY A 356 18.74 -8.73 -12.74
CA GLY A 356 17.47 -8.19 -12.25
C GLY A 356 16.51 -9.23 -11.64
N VAL A 357 15.47 -8.72 -10.98
CA VAL A 357 14.42 -9.53 -10.35
C VAL A 357 13.10 -9.31 -11.08
N GLY A 358 12.41 -10.39 -11.45
CA GLY A 358 11.11 -10.26 -12.09
C GLY A 358 10.22 -11.49 -12.10
N GLY A 359 9.03 -11.32 -12.66
CA GLY A 359 8.12 -12.43 -12.99
C GLY A 359 6.65 -12.06 -12.99
N ALA A 360 5.85 -12.95 -13.57
CA ALA A 360 4.41 -12.77 -13.72
C ALA A 360 3.70 -13.02 -12.39
N GLY A 361 2.69 -12.23 -12.04
CA GLY A 361 1.74 -12.42 -10.93
C GLY A 361 2.34 -12.50 -9.53
N ILE A 362 3.59 -12.08 -9.33
CA ILE A 362 4.28 -12.09 -8.03
C ILE A 362 3.69 -11.01 -7.13
N THR A 363 3.31 -11.37 -5.90
CA THR A 363 2.65 -10.44 -4.97
C THR A 363 3.23 -10.57 -3.56
N ASN A 364 3.06 -9.52 -2.76
CA ASN A 364 3.47 -9.43 -1.37
C ASN A 364 4.98 -9.66 -1.18
N VAL A 365 5.79 -9.00 -2.02
CA VAL A 365 7.26 -9.04 -1.97
C VAL A 365 7.80 -7.73 -1.42
N ILE A 366 8.82 -7.80 -0.56
CA ILE A 366 9.50 -6.64 -0.01
C ILE A 366 10.99 -6.71 -0.36
N PHE A 367 11.51 -5.63 -0.94
CA PHE A 367 12.94 -5.38 -1.11
C PHE A 367 13.35 -4.28 -0.13
N GLU A 368 14.28 -4.56 0.77
CA GLU A 368 14.76 -3.59 1.75
C GLU A 368 16.29 -3.59 1.81
N ASP A 369 16.95 -2.42 1.84
CA ASP A 369 18.42 -2.37 1.89
C ASP A 369 19.07 -3.24 0.79
N THR A 370 18.52 -3.10 -0.42
CA THR A 370 18.99 -3.80 -1.62
C THR A 370 19.68 -2.84 -2.58
N TYR A 371 20.60 -3.38 -3.37
CA TYR A 371 21.32 -2.63 -4.40
C TYR A 371 21.01 -3.22 -5.77
N HIS A 372 20.55 -2.40 -6.72
CA HIS A 372 20.07 -2.88 -8.03
C HIS A 372 20.66 -2.06 -9.19
N GLU A 373 21.57 -2.64 -9.97
CA GLU A 373 22.04 -2.07 -11.24
C GLU A 373 21.25 -2.60 -12.46
N ASP A 374 20.16 -3.32 -12.17
CA ASP A 374 19.24 -3.91 -13.14
C ASP A 374 17.80 -3.82 -12.58
N LYS A 375 16.82 -4.09 -13.43
CA LYS A 375 15.40 -3.82 -13.16
C LYS A 375 14.79 -4.71 -12.09
N ILE A 376 13.86 -4.12 -11.35
CA ILE A 376 12.76 -4.81 -10.68
C ILE A 376 11.57 -4.79 -11.64
N TYR A 377 11.24 -5.94 -12.24
CA TYR A 377 10.20 -6.09 -13.26
C TYR A 377 9.12 -7.11 -12.88
N LEU A 378 8.05 -6.64 -12.23
CA LEU A 378 6.93 -7.46 -11.74
C LEU A 378 5.67 -7.12 -12.54
N TYR A 379 5.05 -8.09 -13.21
CA TYR A 379 3.92 -7.83 -14.11
C TYR A 379 2.75 -8.76 -13.82
N SER A 380 1.53 -8.39 -14.22
CA SER A 380 0.35 -9.23 -13.99
C SER A 380 0.43 -10.57 -14.73
N ASP A 381 -0.11 -11.62 -14.10
CA ASP A 381 -0.43 -12.87 -14.78
C ASP A 381 -1.86 -12.75 -15.30
N SER A 382 -2.04 -12.82 -16.62
CA SER A 382 -3.34 -12.69 -17.30
C SER A 382 -3.94 -14.05 -17.72
N SER A 383 -3.40 -15.15 -17.20
CA SER A 383 -3.91 -16.49 -17.50
C SER A 383 -5.34 -16.66 -16.99
N PRO A 384 -6.31 -17.09 -17.83
CA PRO A 384 -7.71 -17.22 -17.42
C PRO A 384 -7.89 -18.11 -16.17
N GLY A 385 -8.56 -17.59 -15.13
CA GLY A 385 -8.79 -18.29 -13.86
C GLY A 385 -7.57 -18.34 -12.92
N ALA A 386 -6.48 -17.65 -13.27
CA ALA A 386 -5.29 -17.46 -12.44
C ALA A 386 -4.78 -16.01 -12.55
N GLU A 387 -5.68 -15.07 -12.85
CA GLU A 387 -5.40 -13.64 -12.96
C GLU A 387 -4.80 -13.15 -11.62
N ARG A 388 -3.59 -12.57 -11.65
CA ARG A 388 -2.91 -12.07 -10.44
C ARG A 388 -2.16 -10.79 -10.73
N HIS A 389 -2.33 -9.81 -9.84
CA HIS A 389 -1.73 -8.48 -9.95
C HIS A 389 -0.50 -8.35 -9.06
N PRO A 390 0.57 -7.68 -9.51
CA PRO A 390 1.76 -7.51 -8.69
C PRO A 390 1.51 -6.54 -7.54
N ARG A 391 1.95 -6.96 -6.34
CA ARG A 391 1.90 -6.17 -5.09
C ARG A 391 3.27 -6.21 -4.44
N PHE A 392 3.92 -5.09 -4.18
CA PHE A 392 5.29 -5.11 -3.65
C PHE A 392 5.70 -3.81 -2.98
N THR A 393 6.75 -3.91 -2.18
CA THR A 393 7.39 -2.78 -1.51
C THR A 393 8.87 -2.76 -1.86
N VAL A 394 9.38 -1.60 -2.25
CA VAL A 394 10.81 -1.33 -2.37
C VAL A 394 11.13 -0.24 -1.38
N ARG A 395 12.00 -0.51 -0.42
CA ARG A 395 12.35 0.47 0.60
C ARG A 395 13.82 0.53 0.93
N ASN A 396 14.29 1.70 1.35
CA ASN A 396 15.63 1.88 1.91
C ASN A 396 16.72 1.29 0.98
N SER A 397 16.52 1.39 -0.35
CA SER A 397 17.29 0.69 -1.38
C SER A 397 17.88 1.65 -2.40
N VAL A 398 18.96 1.23 -3.04
CA VAL A 398 19.67 2.03 -4.05
C VAL A 398 19.52 1.36 -5.41
N LEU A 399 18.88 2.04 -6.35
CA LEU A 399 18.65 1.58 -7.71
C LEU A 399 19.24 2.59 -8.70
N PRO A 400 20.57 2.67 -8.80
CA PRO A 400 21.26 3.82 -9.39
C PRO A 400 21.21 3.86 -10.92
N GLN A 401 20.98 2.71 -11.58
CA GLN A 401 20.77 2.59 -13.02
C GLN A 401 20.13 1.24 -13.38
N ALA A 402 19.61 1.11 -14.61
CA ALA A 402 19.11 -0.17 -15.15
C ALA A 402 19.58 -0.41 -16.60
N PHE A 403 20.89 -0.57 -16.79
CA PHE A 403 21.48 -0.87 -18.09
C PHE A 403 21.56 -2.37 -18.32
N GLU A 404 21.05 -2.86 -19.45
CA GLU A 404 21.11 -4.26 -19.83
C GLU A 404 21.74 -4.42 -21.22
N LEU A 405 22.92 -5.04 -21.30
CA LEU A 405 23.63 -5.26 -22.57
C LEU A 405 22.82 -6.13 -23.55
N GLY A 406 21.92 -6.98 -23.03
CA GLY A 406 20.98 -7.75 -23.84
C GLY A 406 19.97 -6.90 -24.64
N GLY A 407 19.86 -5.59 -24.36
CA GLY A 407 19.02 -4.66 -25.11
C GLY A 407 19.73 -3.90 -26.23
N LEU A 408 21.01 -4.20 -26.51
CA LEU A 408 21.66 -3.78 -27.75
C LEU A 408 20.92 -4.37 -28.96
N GLN A 409 20.89 -3.62 -30.06
CA GLN A 409 20.37 -4.10 -31.33
C GLN A 409 21.16 -5.32 -31.81
N ARG A 410 20.63 -6.03 -32.81
CA ARG A 410 21.24 -7.27 -33.33
C ARG A 410 22.64 -7.08 -33.92
N ASP A 411 23.03 -5.84 -34.20
CA ASP A 411 24.39 -5.49 -34.62
C ASP A 411 25.40 -5.53 -33.46
N GLY A 412 24.94 -5.45 -32.20
CA GLY A 412 25.80 -5.33 -31.02
C GLY A 412 26.53 -3.99 -30.93
N GLU A 413 26.21 -3.03 -31.80
CA GLU A 413 26.91 -1.75 -31.96
C GLU A 413 26.02 -0.56 -31.59
N HIS A 414 24.70 -0.76 -31.48
CA HIS A 414 23.78 0.32 -31.14
C HIS A 414 22.76 -0.07 -30.07
N TRP A 415 22.39 0.88 -29.24
CA TRP A 415 21.16 0.88 -28.46
C TRP A 415 19.99 1.27 -29.35
N SER A 416 18.83 0.64 -29.17
CA SER A 416 17.62 1.05 -29.89
C SER A 416 17.16 2.46 -29.51
N GLY A 417 16.68 3.27 -30.46
CA GLY A 417 16.05 4.58 -30.19
C GLY A 417 14.82 4.49 -29.26
N ASN A 418 14.23 3.30 -29.13
CA ASN A 418 13.13 3.00 -28.20
C ASN A 418 13.55 2.15 -26.98
N TYR A 419 14.85 2.08 -26.67
CA TYR A 419 15.37 1.37 -25.52
C TYR A 419 14.80 1.97 -24.23
N ARG A 420 14.13 1.13 -23.41
CA ARG A 420 13.25 1.56 -22.30
C ARG A 420 13.21 0.64 -21.06
N PRO A 421 14.35 0.10 -20.57
CA PRO A 421 14.36 -0.45 -19.23
C PRO A 421 14.17 0.68 -18.19
N SER A 422 13.71 0.29 -17.00
CA SER A 422 13.52 1.17 -15.85
C SER A 422 14.01 0.41 -14.62
N CYS A 423 14.53 1.14 -13.63
CA CYS A 423 14.95 0.56 -12.35
C CYS A 423 13.78 -0.14 -11.66
N ILE A 424 12.62 0.50 -11.68
CA ILE A 424 11.37 -0.07 -11.21
C ILE A 424 10.35 -0.02 -12.33
N LYS A 425 9.89 -1.19 -12.76
CA LYS A 425 8.90 -1.35 -13.82
C LYS A 425 7.84 -2.36 -13.40
N PRO A 426 6.82 -1.96 -12.64
CA PRO A 426 5.61 -2.74 -12.61
C PRO A 426 5.04 -2.85 -14.04
N GLY A 427 4.64 -4.05 -14.47
CA GLY A 427 3.86 -4.25 -15.69
C GLY A 427 2.45 -3.66 -15.56
N SER A 428 1.49 -4.12 -16.37
CA SER A 428 0.11 -3.63 -16.25
C SER A 428 -0.54 -4.05 -14.93
N ASP A 429 -1.42 -3.19 -14.42
CA ASP A 429 -2.34 -3.43 -13.29
C ASP A 429 -1.68 -3.80 -11.93
N PRO A 430 -0.56 -3.19 -11.48
CA PRO A 430 -0.09 -3.38 -10.12
C PRO A 430 -1.07 -2.80 -9.10
N GLN A 431 -1.19 -3.47 -7.95
CA GLN A 431 -2.13 -3.11 -6.89
C GLN A 431 -1.40 -3.04 -5.54
N GLY A 432 -1.32 -1.85 -4.96
CA GLY A 432 -0.68 -1.69 -3.65
C GLY A 432 0.85 -1.78 -3.74
N VAL A 433 1.42 -0.72 -4.31
CA VAL A 433 2.86 -0.55 -4.48
C VAL A 433 3.36 0.52 -3.51
N ILE A 434 4.35 0.16 -2.70
CA ILE A 434 4.99 1.10 -1.78
C ILE A 434 6.45 1.28 -2.20
N ILE A 435 6.85 2.51 -2.50
CA ILE A 435 8.25 2.84 -2.78
C ILE A 435 8.66 3.89 -1.76
N GLN A 436 9.62 3.55 -0.89
CA GLN A 436 9.98 4.40 0.24
C GLN A 436 11.48 4.52 0.50
N GLY A 437 11.99 5.73 0.70
CA GLY A 437 13.37 5.89 1.18
C GLY A 437 14.42 5.37 0.20
N CYS A 438 14.12 5.41 -1.10
CA CYS A 438 15.00 4.89 -2.13
C CYS A 438 15.75 6.01 -2.86
N PHE A 439 16.98 5.73 -3.26
CA PHE A 439 17.65 6.47 -4.32
C PHE A 439 17.43 5.73 -5.64
N ILE A 440 16.84 6.40 -6.63
CA ILE A 440 16.46 5.80 -7.92
C ILE A 440 17.01 6.67 -9.05
N GLY A 441 17.98 6.14 -9.80
CA GLY A 441 18.69 6.87 -10.84
C GLY A 441 18.54 6.21 -12.22
N TRP A 442 18.57 7.01 -13.29
CA TRP A 442 18.87 6.58 -14.67
C TRP A 442 18.17 5.30 -15.16
N GLY A 443 16.92 5.45 -15.60
CA GLY A 443 16.18 4.34 -16.21
C GLY A 443 16.43 4.22 -17.71
N GLY A 444 17.26 3.26 -18.09
CA GLY A 444 17.47 2.92 -19.50
C GLY A 444 18.14 4.00 -20.35
N GLN A 445 18.78 4.99 -19.72
CA GLN A 445 19.65 5.95 -20.41
C GLN A 445 20.70 6.51 -19.45
N GLY A 446 21.81 7.02 -19.97
CA GLY A 446 22.87 7.69 -19.20
C GLY A 446 23.31 8.99 -19.87
N PRO A 447 24.09 9.84 -19.19
CA PRO A 447 24.48 11.17 -19.68
C PRO A 447 25.58 11.18 -20.76
N ASP A 448 26.43 10.15 -20.82
CA ASP A 448 27.52 10.02 -21.80
C ASP A 448 27.05 9.13 -22.99
N TYR A 449 26.07 9.60 -23.75
CA TYR A 449 25.55 8.91 -24.94
C TYR A 449 26.05 9.55 -26.24
N VAL A 450 26.09 8.73 -27.30
CA VAL A 450 26.39 9.19 -28.67
C VAL A 450 25.16 8.92 -29.53
N SER A 451 24.55 9.97 -30.06
CA SER A 451 23.41 9.84 -30.97
C SER A 451 23.86 9.47 -32.38
N ASP A 452 23.21 8.48 -32.99
CA ASP A 452 23.30 8.21 -34.41
C ASP A 452 22.00 8.72 -35.09
N PRO A 453 22.05 9.90 -35.74
CA PRO A 453 20.87 10.48 -36.39
C PRO A 453 20.47 9.74 -37.67
N VAL A 454 21.29 8.85 -38.20
CA VAL A 454 21.03 8.05 -39.41
C VAL A 454 20.32 6.75 -39.06
N ALA A 455 20.67 6.15 -37.91
CA ALA A 455 20.17 4.84 -37.49
C ALA A 455 18.93 4.89 -36.56
N ASP A 456 18.47 6.07 -36.14
CA ASP A 456 17.44 6.21 -35.10
C ASP A 456 17.80 5.38 -33.85
N ALA A 457 19.03 5.61 -33.39
CA ALA A 457 19.71 4.76 -32.42
C ALA A 457 20.80 5.55 -31.67
N TYR A 458 21.40 4.91 -30.67
CA TYR A 458 22.56 5.44 -29.98
C TYR A 458 23.72 4.48 -30.10
N SER A 459 24.90 4.96 -30.49
CA SER A 459 26.08 4.11 -30.65
C SER A 459 26.52 3.55 -29.30
N TYR A 460 26.98 2.31 -29.30
CA TYR A 460 27.69 1.66 -28.21
C TYR A 460 29.18 1.59 -28.58
N GLU A 461 29.90 2.68 -28.29
CA GLU A 461 31.29 2.88 -28.71
C GLU A 461 32.16 3.39 -27.56
N PRO A 462 33.48 3.12 -27.56
CA PRO A 462 34.37 3.56 -26.49
C PRO A 462 34.61 5.07 -26.56
N ILE A 463 33.97 5.81 -25.67
CA ILE A 463 34.09 7.27 -25.55
C ILE A 463 34.88 7.71 -24.31
N GLY A 464 35.28 6.77 -23.46
CA GLY A 464 35.92 7.07 -22.18
C GLY A 464 34.95 7.56 -21.12
N SER A 465 33.72 7.02 -21.11
CA SER A 465 32.73 7.31 -20.08
C SER A 465 33.24 6.93 -18.69
N ASP A 466 32.60 7.45 -17.64
CA ASP A 466 32.95 7.09 -16.26
C ASP A 466 32.89 5.56 -16.05
N LEU A 467 33.97 4.97 -15.52
CA LEU A 467 34.06 3.53 -15.31
C LEU A 467 33.07 3.00 -14.26
N ARG A 468 32.57 3.88 -13.38
CA ARG A 468 31.57 3.54 -12.36
C ARG A 468 30.21 3.16 -12.94
N TRP A 469 29.98 3.38 -14.25
CA TRP A 469 28.81 2.89 -14.96
C TRP A 469 28.80 1.38 -15.21
N GLY A 470 29.94 0.69 -15.10
CA GLY A 470 30.04 -0.74 -15.37
C GLY A 470 30.00 -1.12 -16.85
N LEU A 471 30.17 -0.15 -17.76
CA LEU A 471 30.21 -0.33 -19.21
C LEU A 471 31.62 -0.24 -19.81
N ASP A 472 32.67 -0.33 -18.98
CA ASP A 472 34.08 -0.33 -19.42
C ASP A 472 34.47 0.87 -20.32
N GLY A 473 33.89 2.04 -20.07
CA GLY A 473 34.18 3.29 -20.80
C GLY A 473 33.40 3.46 -22.11
N TYR A 474 32.43 2.59 -22.39
CA TYR A 474 31.54 2.70 -23.55
C TYR A 474 30.38 3.66 -23.29
N SER A 475 29.90 4.28 -24.37
CA SER A 475 28.74 5.15 -24.36
C SER A 475 27.49 4.46 -23.82
N GLN A 476 26.72 5.21 -23.04
CA GLN A 476 25.45 4.77 -22.48
C GLN A 476 24.33 4.82 -23.52
N PRO A 477 23.20 4.12 -23.28
CA PRO A 477 21.98 4.38 -24.02
C PRO A 477 21.58 5.85 -23.86
N GLY A 478 21.09 6.48 -24.92
CA GLY A 478 20.79 7.91 -24.89
C GLY A 478 19.34 8.25 -24.58
N ALA A 479 19.12 9.55 -24.36
CA ALA A 479 17.85 10.10 -23.89
C ALA A 479 16.74 10.01 -24.94
N ASN A 480 15.65 9.31 -24.60
CA ASN A 480 14.40 9.29 -25.36
C ASN A 480 13.18 9.39 -24.43
N LEU A 481 12.00 9.70 -24.98
CA LEU A 481 10.76 9.91 -24.19
C LEU A 481 10.34 8.71 -23.33
N TRP A 482 10.76 7.50 -23.69
CA TRP A 482 10.36 6.25 -23.05
C TRP A 482 11.34 5.80 -21.96
N THR A 483 12.41 6.55 -21.76
CA THR A 483 13.41 6.27 -20.71
C THR A 483 12.94 6.91 -19.41
N HIS A 484 12.68 6.08 -18.41
CA HIS A 484 12.14 6.49 -17.11
C HIS A 484 12.83 5.67 -16.02
N PRO A 485 13.37 6.28 -14.95
CA PRO A 485 13.84 5.56 -13.77
C PRO A 485 12.75 4.68 -13.17
N VAL A 486 11.51 5.20 -13.11
CA VAL A 486 10.33 4.46 -12.68
C VAL A 486 9.24 4.59 -13.72
N TYR A 487 8.71 3.44 -14.15
CA TYR A 487 7.63 3.39 -15.12
C TYR A 487 6.46 2.58 -14.59
N PHE A 488 5.34 3.25 -14.34
CA PHE A 488 4.05 2.61 -14.13
C PHE A 488 3.25 2.66 -15.44
N ASP A 489 2.73 1.50 -15.86
CA ASP A 489 1.93 1.38 -17.07
C ASP A 489 0.50 1.96 -16.88
N SER A 490 -0.48 1.63 -17.72
CA SER A 490 -1.89 1.93 -17.44
C SER A 490 -2.46 1.06 -16.31
N SER A 491 -3.52 1.56 -15.64
CA SER A 491 -4.38 0.81 -14.70
C SER A 491 -3.78 0.42 -13.33
N ASN A 492 -2.74 1.11 -12.86
CA ASN A 492 -2.19 0.89 -11.51
C ASN A 492 -3.14 1.39 -10.41
N ARG A 493 -3.02 0.84 -9.20
CA ARG A 493 -3.79 1.29 -8.03
C ARG A 493 -2.97 1.28 -6.75
N HIS A 494 -3.38 2.12 -5.80
CA HIS A 494 -2.83 2.17 -4.44
C HIS A 494 -1.31 2.38 -4.42
N ILE A 495 -0.83 3.41 -5.12
CA ILE A 495 0.58 3.78 -5.08
C ILE A 495 0.83 4.66 -3.86
N LEU A 496 1.78 4.25 -3.01
CA LEU A 496 2.38 5.08 -1.98
C LEU A 496 3.84 5.33 -2.36
N TRP A 497 4.17 6.60 -2.56
CA TRP A 497 5.51 7.07 -2.93
C TRP A 497 6.02 8.03 -1.86
N ARG A 498 7.05 7.66 -1.11
CA ARG A 498 7.45 8.46 0.06
C ARG A 498 8.96 8.51 0.28
N ASP A 499 9.49 9.64 0.75
CA ASP A 499 10.90 9.76 1.17
C ASP A 499 11.93 9.40 0.07
N ASN A 500 11.58 9.48 -1.22
CA ASN A 500 12.45 9.01 -2.30
C ASN A 500 13.25 10.15 -2.94
N TRP A 501 14.43 9.82 -3.46
CA TRP A 501 15.18 10.66 -4.39
C TRP A 501 15.19 10.04 -5.78
N THR A 502 14.67 10.73 -6.78
CA THR A 502 14.71 10.27 -8.19
C THR A 502 15.57 11.17 -9.05
N PHE A 503 16.44 10.57 -9.86
CA PHE A 503 17.49 11.28 -10.59
C PHE A 503 17.61 10.80 -12.04
N GLY A 504 17.73 11.70 -13.02
CA GLY A 504 18.18 11.31 -14.37
C GLY A 504 17.11 10.67 -15.24
N SER A 505 16.45 11.42 -16.13
CA SER A 505 15.51 10.85 -17.11
C SER A 505 15.51 11.59 -18.45
N GLY A 506 15.50 10.83 -19.56
CA GLY A 506 15.30 11.35 -20.90
C GLY A 506 13.83 11.65 -21.19
N GLY A 507 12.90 10.99 -20.49
CA GLY A 507 11.46 11.28 -20.46
C GLY A 507 11.01 11.82 -19.10
N SER A 508 9.92 11.28 -18.55
CA SER A 508 9.47 11.58 -17.18
C SER A 508 10.34 10.87 -16.13
N LEU A 509 10.60 11.48 -14.97
CA LEU A 509 11.22 10.75 -13.85
C LEU A 509 10.26 9.68 -13.30
N ILE A 510 8.97 9.99 -13.26
CA ILE A 510 7.90 9.05 -12.88
C ILE A 510 6.57 9.40 -13.56
N GLN A 511 5.75 8.39 -13.85
CA GLN A 511 4.37 8.58 -14.31
C GLN A 511 3.43 7.84 -13.35
N LEU A 512 2.46 8.54 -12.78
CA LEU A 512 1.52 8.03 -11.78
C LEU A 512 0.10 7.99 -12.35
N ARG A 513 -0.06 7.21 -13.43
CA ARG A 513 -1.28 7.18 -14.25
C ARG A 513 -2.51 6.61 -13.55
N GLY A 514 -2.32 5.90 -12.44
CA GLY A 514 -3.37 5.31 -11.62
C GLY A 514 -3.64 6.05 -10.30
N GLY A 515 -3.15 7.29 -10.20
CA GLY A 515 -3.12 8.10 -8.99
C GLY A 515 -2.25 7.54 -7.85
N ALA A 516 -1.86 8.42 -6.95
CA ALA A 516 -0.89 8.11 -5.91
C ALA A 516 -1.00 9.03 -4.70
N VAL A 517 -0.49 8.55 -3.57
CA VAL A 517 -0.09 9.38 -2.44
C VAL A 517 1.42 9.55 -2.51
N MET A 518 1.87 10.73 -2.94
CA MET A 518 3.26 11.14 -3.01
C MET A 518 3.60 12.07 -1.85
N ARG A 519 4.62 11.75 -1.06
CA ARG A 519 5.01 12.55 0.11
C ARG A 519 6.53 12.68 0.24
N SER A 520 7.01 13.84 0.68
CA SER A 520 8.41 14.04 1.10
C SER A 520 9.41 13.50 0.07
N SER A 521 9.32 13.93 -1.19
CA SER A 521 10.12 13.35 -2.28
C SER A 521 10.91 14.40 -3.05
N ALA A 522 12.13 14.03 -3.43
CA ALA A 522 13.05 14.85 -4.22
C ALA A 522 13.20 14.30 -5.64
N PHE A 523 13.18 15.20 -6.61
CA PHE A 523 13.38 14.91 -8.02
C PHE A 523 14.52 15.78 -8.54
N THR A 524 15.39 15.24 -9.39
CA THR A 524 16.50 16.00 -9.97
C THR A 524 16.80 15.54 -11.39
N TYR A 525 17.17 16.47 -12.27
CA TYR A 525 17.87 16.16 -13.52
C TYR A 525 17.04 15.27 -14.46
N GLY A 526 15.87 15.73 -14.92
CA GLY A 526 15.01 14.99 -15.85
C GLY A 526 14.32 15.90 -16.86
N ASN A 527 13.79 15.37 -17.95
CA ASN A 527 13.04 16.21 -18.90
C ASN A 527 11.62 16.52 -18.39
N GLN A 528 10.93 15.53 -17.83
CA GLN A 528 9.66 15.74 -17.12
C GLN A 528 9.76 15.30 -15.66
N CYS A 529 9.19 16.06 -14.71
CA CYS A 529 9.20 15.67 -13.30
C CYS A 529 8.28 14.46 -13.05
N PHE A 530 6.98 14.73 -12.93
CA PHE A 530 5.98 13.69 -12.77
C PHE A 530 4.66 14.07 -13.43
N ALA A 531 3.89 13.04 -13.77
CA ALA A 531 2.53 13.20 -14.25
C ALA A 531 1.56 12.41 -13.38
N VAL A 532 0.41 13.01 -13.04
CA VAL A 532 -0.72 12.35 -12.39
C VAL A 532 -1.87 12.27 -13.40
N GLY A 533 -2.39 11.06 -13.64
CA GLY A 533 -3.39 10.83 -14.68
C GLY A 533 -2.84 10.86 -16.11
N THR A 534 -3.72 10.65 -17.09
CA THR A 534 -3.48 10.40 -18.53
C THR A 534 -3.09 8.96 -18.92
N GLY A 535 -4.08 8.06 -18.82
CA GLY A 535 -4.03 6.67 -19.29
C GLY A 535 -4.59 6.43 -20.69
N ALA A 536 -4.30 7.29 -21.68
CA ALA A 536 -4.55 6.98 -23.08
C ALA A 536 -3.33 7.31 -23.93
N PHE A 537 -2.53 6.29 -24.22
CA PHE A 537 -1.68 6.32 -25.40
C PHE A 537 -2.58 6.00 -26.59
N VAL A 538 -2.89 6.99 -27.42
CA VAL A 538 -3.37 6.74 -28.78
C VAL A 538 -2.17 6.91 -29.71
N PRO A 539 -1.32 5.89 -29.92
CA PRO A 539 -0.42 5.90 -31.04
C PRO A 539 -1.22 5.32 -32.23
N TYR A 540 -1.39 6.11 -33.29
CA TYR A 540 -1.83 5.66 -34.62
C TYR A 540 -3.27 5.19 -34.79
N HIS A 541 -4.26 6.10 -34.86
CA HIS A 541 -5.40 5.93 -35.78
C HIS A 541 -5.92 7.31 -36.19
N ALA A 542 -5.22 7.97 -37.11
CA ALA A 542 -5.67 9.22 -37.71
C ALA A 542 -6.73 9.02 -38.81
N GLU A 543 -7.16 7.78 -39.08
CA GLU A 543 -7.85 7.44 -40.34
C GLU A 543 -9.24 6.82 -40.18
N ASP A 544 -9.80 6.68 -38.96
CA ASP A 544 -11.20 6.25 -38.80
C ASP A 544 -12.10 7.39 -38.27
N PRO A 545 -12.88 8.05 -39.14
CA PRO A 545 -13.83 9.09 -38.76
C PRO A 545 -15.06 8.56 -38.00
N ALA A 546 -15.29 7.23 -37.97
CA ALA A 546 -16.40 6.62 -37.22
C ALA A 546 -16.08 6.49 -35.72
N CYS A 547 -14.79 6.46 -35.37
CA CYS A 547 -14.30 6.70 -34.03
C CYS A 547 -14.23 8.22 -33.82
N GLY A 548 -15.39 8.86 -33.71
CA GLY A 548 -15.48 10.29 -33.49
C GLY A 548 -14.48 10.74 -32.43
N TYR A 549 -13.81 11.88 -32.67
CA TYR A 549 -12.91 12.56 -31.75
C TYR A 549 -13.54 12.65 -30.35
N GLN A 550 -13.35 11.64 -29.54
CA GLN A 550 -13.54 11.67 -28.10
C GLN A 550 -12.15 11.39 -27.58
N TYR A 551 -11.50 12.46 -27.12
CA TYR A 551 -10.33 12.36 -26.26
C TYR A 551 -10.71 11.37 -25.15
N GLY A 552 -10.23 10.13 -25.27
CA GLY A 552 -10.55 9.06 -24.35
C GLY A 552 -9.85 9.36 -23.04
N TYR A 553 -10.57 9.97 -22.11
CA TYR A 553 -10.04 10.32 -20.80
C TYR A 553 -9.65 9.04 -20.06
N GLY A 554 -8.35 8.88 -19.81
CA GLY A 554 -7.84 7.77 -19.03
C GLY A 554 -8.33 7.84 -17.59
N ASN A 555 -8.66 6.68 -17.04
CA ASN A 555 -9.02 6.48 -15.64
C ASN A 555 -8.04 7.20 -14.71
N GLY A 556 -8.51 8.19 -13.95
CA GLY A 556 -7.73 8.90 -12.94
C GLY A 556 -8.22 8.56 -11.54
N HIS A 557 -7.32 8.19 -10.64
CA HIS A 557 -7.64 8.08 -9.22
C HIS A 557 -7.30 9.40 -8.53
N ARG A 558 -8.03 9.70 -7.45
CA ARG A 558 -7.71 10.83 -6.58
C ARG A 558 -6.26 10.72 -6.06
N SER A 559 -5.54 11.83 -6.09
CA SER A 559 -4.09 11.85 -5.83
C SER A 559 -3.69 12.97 -4.86
N LEU A 560 -2.67 12.70 -4.06
CA LEU A 560 -2.17 13.61 -3.03
C LEU A 560 -0.66 13.77 -3.21
N CYS A 561 -0.18 15.00 -3.36
CA CYS A 561 1.24 15.34 -3.42
C CYS A 561 1.57 16.32 -2.29
N GLN A 562 2.43 15.91 -1.34
CA GLN A 562 2.84 16.77 -0.23
C GLN A 562 4.36 16.80 -0.05
N ASP A 563 4.94 17.97 0.19
CA ASP A 563 6.39 18.12 0.39
C ASP A 563 7.21 17.50 -0.76
N VAL A 564 6.95 17.95 -1.98
CA VAL A 564 7.62 17.44 -3.18
C VAL A 564 8.48 18.54 -3.76
N VAL A 565 9.76 18.26 -3.99
CA VAL A 565 10.70 19.21 -4.58
C VAL A 565 11.31 18.64 -5.85
N TYR A 566 11.31 19.44 -6.91
CA TYR A 566 12.00 19.16 -8.15
C TYR A 566 12.98 20.26 -8.49
N THR A 567 14.18 19.90 -8.91
CA THR A 567 15.13 20.87 -9.45
C THR A 567 15.92 20.35 -10.64
N HIS A 568 16.33 21.26 -11.52
CA HIS A 568 17.12 21.01 -12.73
C HIS A 568 16.36 20.16 -13.77
N ALA A 569 15.35 20.77 -14.38
CA ALA A 569 14.55 20.22 -15.48
C ALA A 569 15.13 20.44 -16.89
N GLY A 570 14.88 19.51 -17.81
CA GLY A 570 14.79 19.78 -19.24
C GLY A 570 16.08 20.21 -19.96
N TYR A 571 16.92 19.25 -20.35
CA TYR A 571 18.08 19.54 -21.22
C TYR A 571 18.57 18.35 -22.07
N MET A 572 18.01 17.14 -21.91
CA MET A 572 18.49 15.96 -22.64
C MET A 572 17.83 15.84 -24.02
N SER A 573 18.59 15.56 -25.08
CA SER A 573 18.11 15.48 -26.46
C SER A 573 18.65 14.24 -27.20
N GLY A 574 17.88 13.62 -28.10
CA GLY A 574 18.30 12.36 -28.75
C GLY A 574 17.56 12.06 -30.06
N ALA A 575 18.01 11.04 -30.80
CA ALA A 575 17.46 10.70 -32.12
C ALA A 575 16.14 9.89 -32.04
N GLY A 576 15.19 10.25 -32.92
CA GLY A 576 14.05 9.49 -33.47
C GLY A 576 12.95 8.84 -32.60
N ALA A 577 12.62 9.36 -31.41
CA ALA A 577 11.40 8.92 -30.72
C ALA A 577 10.51 10.03 -30.13
N GLY A 578 10.43 11.19 -30.78
CA GLY A 578 9.58 12.29 -30.33
C GLY A 578 10.10 12.88 -29.02
N MET A 579 10.75 14.01 -29.15
CA MET A 579 11.64 14.57 -28.14
C MET A 579 10.88 14.95 -26.87
N ALA A 580 11.47 14.69 -25.72
CA ALA A 580 10.79 14.81 -24.44
C ALA A 580 10.52 16.27 -24.09
N GLN A 581 9.26 16.54 -23.75
CA GLN A 581 8.83 17.87 -23.34
C GLN A 581 9.51 18.21 -22.01
N SER A 582 10.13 19.39 -21.95
CA SER A 582 10.55 20.00 -20.69
C SER A 582 9.31 20.45 -19.95
N GLU A 583 8.75 19.57 -19.11
CA GLU A 583 7.56 19.81 -18.32
C GLU A 583 7.90 19.65 -16.84
N GLY A 584 7.45 20.55 -15.98
CA GLY A 584 7.52 20.28 -14.54
C GLY A 584 6.49 19.23 -14.19
N ILE A 585 5.27 19.67 -13.85
CA ILE A 585 4.18 18.80 -13.42
C ILE A 585 3.08 18.76 -14.47
N LYS A 586 2.52 17.57 -14.69
CA LYS A 586 1.35 17.37 -15.55
C LYS A 586 0.19 16.74 -14.80
N ILE A 587 -0.97 17.39 -14.82
CA ILE A 587 -2.20 16.94 -14.14
C ILE A 587 -3.30 16.66 -15.15
N GLY A 588 -3.63 15.37 -15.28
CA GLY A 588 -4.72 14.89 -16.12
C GLY A 588 -5.63 13.90 -15.38
N ALA A 589 -5.73 14.00 -14.05
CA ALA A 589 -6.70 13.28 -13.23
C ALA A 589 -7.54 14.25 -12.39
N PRO A 590 -8.85 14.00 -12.22
CA PRO A 590 -9.69 14.81 -11.33
C PRO A 590 -9.24 14.63 -9.87
N LEU A 591 -9.35 15.70 -9.09
CA LEU A 591 -9.02 15.80 -7.66
C LEU A 591 -7.60 15.35 -7.32
N THR A 592 -6.62 16.12 -7.81
CA THR A 592 -5.22 16.04 -7.37
C THR A 592 -4.92 17.19 -6.42
N SER A 593 -4.66 16.87 -5.15
CA SER A 593 -4.36 17.87 -4.12
C SER A 593 -2.85 18.02 -3.95
N MET A 594 -2.38 19.26 -3.86
CA MET A 594 -0.96 19.62 -3.74
C MET A 594 -0.74 20.53 -2.53
N ASP A 595 0.22 20.15 -1.67
CA ASP A 595 0.63 20.95 -0.51
C ASP A 595 2.16 21.00 -0.43
N ARG A 596 2.75 22.21 -0.53
CA ARG A 596 4.21 22.43 -0.53
C ARG A 596 4.92 21.67 -1.65
N VAL A 597 4.43 21.84 -2.88
CA VAL A 597 5.00 21.26 -4.10
C VAL A 597 5.77 22.34 -4.86
N VAL A 598 7.07 22.10 -5.06
CA VAL A 598 8.02 23.12 -5.48
C VAL A 598 8.84 22.61 -6.65
N VAL A 599 8.70 23.23 -7.81
CA VAL A 599 9.48 23.00 -9.03
C VAL A 599 10.36 24.21 -9.27
N LEU A 600 11.68 24.03 -9.19
CA LEU A 600 12.66 25.12 -9.17
C LEU A 600 13.77 24.90 -10.19
N HIS A 601 14.15 25.97 -10.88
CA HIS A 601 15.40 26.09 -11.66
C HIS A 601 15.59 24.93 -12.62
N ASP A 602 15.27 25.13 -13.88
CA ASP A 602 15.52 24.14 -14.90
C ASP A 602 16.98 24.11 -15.40
N CYS A 603 17.70 25.22 -15.27
CA CYS A 603 19.12 25.31 -15.58
C CYS A 603 20.00 25.45 -14.33
N ASP A 604 21.29 25.13 -14.48
CA ASP A 604 22.30 25.47 -13.48
C ASP A 604 22.40 27.00 -13.35
N PRO A 605 22.04 27.58 -12.19
CA PRO A 605 22.10 29.03 -11.97
C PRO A 605 23.53 29.59 -12.01
N ASN A 606 24.54 28.73 -11.90
CA ASN A 606 25.94 29.11 -12.02
C ASN A 606 26.41 29.15 -13.48
N ASN A 607 25.59 28.69 -14.42
CA ASN A 607 25.89 28.65 -15.84
C ASN A 607 24.84 29.41 -16.68
N ALA A 608 25.05 30.73 -16.82
CA ALA A 608 24.15 31.60 -17.58
C ALA A 608 23.97 31.22 -19.08
N SER A 609 24.87 30.42 -19.64
CA SER A 609 24.74 29.94 -21.03
C SER A 609 23.66 28.87 -21.21
N ASP A 610 23.20 28.25 -20.12
CA ASP A 610 22.18 27.20 -20.16
C ASP A 610 20.77 27.76 -20.39
N ARG A 611 20.57 29.05 -20.15
CA ARG A 611 19.28 29.74 -20.30
C ARG A 611 18.77 29.80 -21.74
N ASP A 612 19.66 29.84 -22.72
CA ASP A 612 19.30 29.98 -24.14
C ASP A 612 19.18 28.61 -24.85
N ARG A 613 19.24 27.49 -24.09
CA ARG A 613 19.17 26.15 -24.66
C ARG A 613 17.75 25.83 -25.14
N VAL A 614 17.67 25.34 -26.36
CA VAL A 614 16.42 24.95 -27.02
C VAL A 614 16.24 23.45 -26.88
N TYR A 615 15.03 23.02 -26.56
CA TYR A 615 14.65 21.61 -26.57
C TYR A 615 13.70 21.36 -27.74
N SER A 616 13.34 20.10 -27.90
CA SER A 616 12.57 19.63 -29.04
C SER A 616 11.32 18.88 -28.57
N ASP A 617 10.27 18.85 -29.39
CA ASP A 617 8.98 18.19 -29.10
C ASP A 617 8.85 16.79 -29.69
N TRP A 618 7.68 16.18 -29.44
CA TRP A 618 7.30 14.86 -29.94
C TRP A 618 7.40 14.67 -31.47
N LEU A 619 7.57 15.75 -32.23
CA LEU A 619 7.69 15.77 -33.69
C LEU A 619 9.09 16.23 -34.15
N GLY A 620 10.06 16.30 -33.25
CA GLY A 620 11.42 16.75 -33.56
C GLY A 620 11.54 18.26 -33.75
N ARG A 621 10.51 19.05 -33.39
CA ARG A 621 10.49 20.50 -33.57
C ARG A 621 11.08 21.19 -32.35
N ASN A 622 11.98 22.13 -32.60
CA ASN A 622 12.48 23.03 -31.56
C ASN A 622 11.32 23.84 -30.97
N MET A 623 11.11 23.74 -29.66
CA MET A 623 10.06 24.45 -28.92
C MET A 623 10.66 25.34 -27.83
N PHE A 624 9.93 26.40 -27.48
CA PHE A 624 10.15 27.20 -26.27
C PHE A 624 9.41 26.57 -25.10
N ARG A 625 9.98 26.72 -23.89
CA ARG A 625 9.52 26.13 -22.62
C ARG A 625 8.00 26.13 -22.50
N LEU A 626 7.45 24.93 -22.29
CA LEU A 626 6.09 24.75 -21.82
C LEU A 626 6.10 24.97 -20.31
N GLU A 627 4.99 25.49 -19.82
CA GLU A 627 4.77 25.83 -18.42
C GLU A 627 5.29 24.71 -17.51
N GLY A 628 6.03 25.06 -16.45
CA GLY A 628 6.47 24.10 -15.43
C GLY A 628 5.30 23.40 -14.71
N TYR A 629 4.07 23.74 -15.08
CA TYR A 629 2.82 23.24 -14.57
C TYR A 629 1.80 23.17 -15.70
N SER A 630 1.10 22.05 -15.88
CA SER A 630 0.07 21.90 -16.91
C SER A 630 -1.16 21.15 -16.40
N TYR A 631 -2.33 21.76 -16.57
CA TYR A 631 -3.64 21.11 -16.39
C TYR A 631 -4.16 20.59 -17.73
N THR A 632 -5.01 19.56 -17.69
CA THR A 632 -5.91 19.30 -18.82
C THR A 632 -6.89 20.46 -18.94
N THR A 633 -7.22 20.84 -20.17
CA THR A 633 -8.13 21.95 -20.46
C THR A 633 -9.52 21.77 -19.87
N ASP A 634 -9.86 20.56 -19.43
CA ASP A 634 -11.16 20.24 -18.81
C ASP A 634 -11.26 20.65 -17.33
N PHE A 635 -10.13 20.93 -16.67
CA PHE A 635 -10.09 21.49 -15.30
C PHE A 635 -9.95 23.02 -15.30
N ASP A 636 -9.68 23.64 -16.45
CA ASP A 636 -9.57 25.10 -16.57
C ASP A 636 -10.89 25.81 -16.22
N PRO A 637 -10.84 27.08 -15.76
CA PRO A 637 -12.04 27.85 -15.47
C PRO A 637 -13.07 27.85 -16.61
N GLY A 638 -14.30 27.43 -16.31
CA GLY A 638 -15.44 27.32 -17.23
C GLY A 638 -15.59 25.95 -17.91
N ALA A 639 -14.65 25.03 -17.69
CA ALA A 639 -14.65 23.70 -18.25
C ALA A 639 -15.51 22.69 -17.45
N GLU A 640 -15.76 21.52 -18.02
CA GLU A 640 -16.72 20.56 -17.46
C GLU A 640 -16.32 20.01 -16.08
N PHE A 641 -15.02 20.03 -15.76
CA PHE A 641 -14.49 19.52 -14.50
C PHE A 641 -13.83 20.59 -13.63
N GLU A 642 -14.08 21.89 -13.84
CA GLU A 642 -13.49 22.97 -13.01
C GLU A 642 -13.72 22.72 -11.50
N ASN A 643 -14.88 22.13 -11.14
CA ASN A 643 -15.26 21.88 -9.74
C ASN A 643 -14.70 20.55 -9.19
N LEU A 644 -13.89 19.85 -9.98
CA LEU A 644 -13.17 18.63 -9.60
C LEU A 644 -11.65 18.88 -9.55
N GLU A 645 -11.20 20.14 -9.60
CA GLU A 645 -9.81 20.50 -9.30
C GLU A 645 -9.53 20.23 -7.80
N GLY A 646 -8.35 19.69 -7.48
CA GLY A 646 -7.94 19.49 -6.09
C GLY A 646 -7.43 20.77 -5.46
N ARG A 647 -7.22 20.78 -4.13
CA ARG A 647 -6.65 21.96 -3.46
C ARG A 647 -5.17 22.12 -3.77
N GLU A 648 -4.76 23.36 -4.04
CA GLU A 648 -3.36 23.77 -4.08
C GLU A 648 -3.01 24.63 -2.86
N ARG A 649 -1.86 24.37 -2.25
CA ARG A 649 -1.28 25.17 -1.16
C ARG A 649 0.25 25.16 -1.27
N ALA A 650 0.86 26.32 -1.16
CA ALA A 650 2.28 26.57 -1.34
C ALA A 650 2.85 25.87 -2.59
N VAL A 651 2.13 25.95 -3.71
CA VAL A 651 2.54 25.38 -4.99
C VAL A 651 3.32 26.43 -5.77
N ILE A 652 4.54 26.07 -6.21
CA ILE A 652 5.37 26.95 -7.03
C ILE A 652 5.96 26.15 -8.19
N CYS A 653 5.83 26.68 -9.40
CA CYS A 653 6.67 26.29 -10.53
C CYS A 653 7.34 27.55 -11.07
N ALA A 654 8.62 27.72 -10.72
CA ALA A 654 9.35 28.94 -11.00
C ALA A 654 10.58 28.69 -11.87
N ASP A 655 10.76 29.60 -12.82
CA ASP A 655 11.81 29.52 -13.82
C ASP A 655 13.08 30.27 -13.38
N TRP A 656 14.24 29.91 -13.93
CA TRP A 656 15.48 30.61 -13.59
C TRP A 656 15.66 31.91 -14.41
N GLY A 657 15.65 33.06 -13.72
CA GLY A 657 15.86 34.39 -14.32
C GLY A 657 14.56 35.03 -14.87
N PRO A 658 14.63 36.17 -15.60
CA PRO A 658 13.43 36.74 -16.21
C PRO A 658 12.99 35.81 -17.35
N GLY A 659 12.06 34.89 -17.04
CA GLY A 659 11.57 33.85 -17.94
C GLY A 659 10.87 34.41 -19.18
N ILE A 660 10.62 33.52 -20.14
CA ILE A 660 9.78 33.81 -21.32
C ILE A 660 8.29 33.80 -20.93
N ASN A 661 7.93 33.08 -19.86
CA ASN A 661 6.59 32.97 -19.28
C ASN A 661 6.61 33.36 -17.77
N PRO A 662 5.47 33.77 -17.19
CA PRO A 662 5.38 34.06 -15.74
C PRO A 662 5.44 32.77 -14.90
N ASP A 663 6.00 32.87 -13.69
CA ASP A 663 6.00 31.78 -12.71
C ASP A 663 4.58 31.37 -12.30
N TYR A 664 4.35 30.08 -12.10
CA TYR A 664 3.12 29.59 -11.48
C TYR A 664 3.25 29.69 -9.95
N ASN A 665 2.52 30.63 -9.34
CA ASN A 665 2.58 30.94 -7.92
C ASN A 665 1.21 31.45 -7.43
N PRO A 666 0.20 30.56 -7.34
CA PRO A 666 -1.17 30.93 -6.97
C PRO A 666 -1.30 31.60 -5.59
N ASP A 667 -0.39 31.28 -4.66
CA ASP A 667 -0.38 31.85 -3.30
C ASP A 667 0.41 33.16 -3.17
N GLY A 668 1.10 33.60 -4.23
CA GLY A 668 1.90 34.82 -4.22
C GLY A 668 3.08 34.79 -3.25
N LEU A 669 3.75 33.64 -3.12
CA LEU A 669 4.95 33.46 -2.31
C LEU A 669 6.10 34.38 -2.78
N ASP A 670 6.96 34.81 -1.85
CA ASP A 670 8.11 35.68 -2.16
C ASP A 670 9.22 34.89 -2.85
N LEU A 671 9.47 35.20 -4.12
CA LEU A 671 10.49 34.53 -4.93
C LEU A 671 11.84 35.27 -4.93
N SER A 672 12.01 36.34 -4.14
CA SER A 672 13.25 37.14 -4.13
C SER A 672 14.50 36.35 -3.73
N GLY A 673 14.33 35.28 -2.92
CA GLY A 673 15.39 34.38 -2.48
C GLY A 673 15.55 33.10 -3.31
N ILE A 674 14.77 32.92 -4.38
CA ILE A 674 14.64 31.60 -5.04
C ILE A 674 15.95 31.03 -5.58
N ASN A 675 16.87 31.89 -6.02
CA ASN A 675 18.19 31.48 -6.55
C ASN A 675 19.13 30.87 -5.50
N GLU A 676 18.78 30.94 -4.22
CA GLU A 676 19.49 30.25 -3.14
C GLU A 676 19.05 28.77 -3.02
N ALA A 677 17.86 28.42 -3.51
CA ALA A 677 17.29 27.08 -3.44
C ALA A 677 17.73 26.20 -4.63
N THR A 678 19.00 25.77 -4.66
CA THR A 678 19.55 24.95 -5.76
C THR A 678 20.33 23.75 -5.24
N ILE A 679 20.31 22.63 -5.97
CA ILE A 679 20.97 21.39 -5.51
C ILE A 679 22.48 21.56 -5.32
N PHE A 680 23.14 22.38 -6.14
CA PHE A 680 24.55 22.70 -6.00
C PHE A 680 24.86 23.40 -4.67
N ARG A 681 24.08 24.44 -4.33
CA ARG A 681 24.25 25.15 -3.05
C ARG A 681 23.96 24.26 -1.85
N TRP A 682 22.93 23.42 -1.94
CA TRP A 682 22.64 22.43 -0.91
C TRP A 682 23.82 21.48 -0.73
N TYR A 683 24.32 20.90 -1.83
CA TYR A 683 25.44 19.96 -1.81
C TYR A 683 26.73 20.58 -1.26
N ASP A 684 27.06 21.82 -1.64
CA ASP A 684 28.21 22.53 -1.08
C ASP A 684 28.04 22.80 0.42
N ALA A 685 26.84 23.17 0.86
CA ALA A 685 26.54 23.31 2.29
C ALA A 685 26.71 21.98 3.05
N LYS A 686 26.32 20.84 2.48
CA LYS A 686 26.55 19.51 3.08
C LYS A 686 28.03 19.18 3.26
N ARG A 687 28.88 19.64 2.33
CA ARG A 687 30.34 19.46 2.39
C ARG A 687 31.05 20.51 3.26
N GLY A 688 30.31 21.50 3.79
CA GLY A 688 30.88 22.62 4.54
C GLY A 688 31.67 23.59 3.66
N ASN A 689 31.41 23.58 2.35
CA ASN A 689 32.07 24.43 1.37
C ASN A 689 31.32 25.75 1.20
N ALA A 690 32.04 26.79 0.77
CA ALA A 690 31.39 27.95 0.17
C ALA A 690 30.73 27.53 -1.16
N PRO A 691 29.68 28.23 -1.64
CA PRO A 691 29.09 27.96 -2.94
C PRO A 691 30.15 27.87 -4.03
N ASP A 692 30.26 26.70 -4.65
CA ASP A 692 31.24 26.36 -5.67
C ASP A 692 30.55 26.36 -7.04
N THR A 693 31.01 27.24 -7.93
CA THR A 693 30.47 27.35 -9.29
C THR A 693 31.02 26.28 -10.23
N THR A 694 31.83 25.34 -9.75
CA THR A 694 32.45 24.27 -10.55
C THR A 694 31.94 22.88 -10.22
N THR A 695 31.08 22.73 -9.21
CA THR A 695 30.43 21.47 -8.86
C THR A 695 29.61 20.96 -10.05
N ASP A 696 29.91 19.75 -10.51
CA ASP A 696 29.17 19.08 -11.57
C ASP A 696 28.01 18.25 -11.01
N ILE A 697 26.91 18.18 -11.77
CA ILE A 697 25.70 17.43 -11.40
C ILE A 697 25.97 15.93 -11.27
N MET A 698 26.95 15.41 -12.01
CA MET A 698 27.37 14.02 -11.87
C MET A 698 28.12 13.77 -10.56
N GLU A 699 28.89 14.72 -10.02
CA GLU A 699 29.49 14.57 -8.68
C GLU A 699 28.42 14.39 -7.61
N ILE A 700 27.32 15.14 -7.72
CA ILE A 700 26.17 15.01 -6.81
C ILE A 700 25.50 13.64 -6.98
N TYR A 701 25.28 13.18 -8.21
CA TYR A 701 24.75 11.83 -8.47
C TYR A 701 25.59 10.73 -7.80
N TRP A 702 26.92 10.79 -7.98
CA TRP A 702 27.83 9.81 -7.40
C TRP A 702 27.81 9.84 -5.87
N TRP A 703 27.75 11.03 -5.27
CA TRP A 703 27.65 11.17 -3.83
C TRP A 703 26.30 10.69 -3.28
N LEU A 704 25.19 10.99 -3.96
CA LEU A 704 23.86 10.55 -3.52
C LEU A 704 23.75 9.03 -3.46
N ARG A 705 24.28 8.30 -4.46
CA ARG A 705 24.21 6.83 -4.51
C ARG A 705 25.13 6.10 -3.53
N GLU A 706 26.00 6.81 -2.82
CA GLU A 706 26.85 6.24 -1.76
C GLU A 706 26.10 6.10 -0.43
N HIS A 707 24.93 6.74 -0.29
CA HIS A 707 24.11 6.66 0.91
C HIS A 707 23.21 5.43 0.88
N GLU A 708 22.97 4.86 2.06
CA GLU A 708 22.24 3.61 2.19
C GLU A 708 21.16 3.73 3.27
N GLY A 709 20.09 2.94 3.09
CA GLY A 709 19.09 2.77 4.12
C GLY A 709 18.39 4.06 4.58
N PRO A 710 18.20 4.27 5.89
CA PRO A 710 17.53 5.45 6.44
C PRO A 710 18.23 6.79 6.16
N GLU A 711 19.52 6.79 5.80
CA GLU A 711 20.26 8.02 5.49
C GLU A 711 19.67 8.74 4.28
N ILE A 712 19.16 7.99 3.30
CA ILE A 712 18.47 8.53 2.11
C ILE A 712 17.27 9.39 2.53
N GLN A 713 16.44 8.90 3.45
CA GLN A 713 15.26 9.64 3.92
C GLN A 713 15.65 10.93 4.65
N ALA A 714 16.72 10.88 5.44
CA ALA A 714 17.23 12.06 6.14
C ALA A 714 17.74 13.11 5.15
N LEU A 715 18.46 12.69 4.10
CA LEU A 715 18.93 13.57 3.02
C LEU A 715 17.76 14.19 2.26
N VAL A 716 16.73 13.42 1.92
CA VAL A 716 15.55 13.93 1.20
C VAL A 716 14.84 15.01 2.04
N ARG A 717 14.61 14.77 3.34
CA ARG A 717 13.99 15.77 4.23
C ARG A 717 14.84 17.03 4.37
N ASP A 718 16.15 16.88 4.51
CA ASP A 718 17.09 17.99 4.61
C ASP A 718 17.14 18.82 3.32
N PHE A 719 17.15 18.16 2.16
CA PHE A 719 17.06 18.80 0.85
C PHE A 719 15.75 19.58 0.69
N ILE A 720 14.60 18.97 1.00
CA ILE A 720 13.30 19.63 0.89
C ILE A 720 13.26 20.88 1.78
N ALA A 721 13.70 20.77 3.03
CA ALA A 721 13.75 21.90 3.95
C ALA A 721 14.67 23.02 3.44
N PHE A 722 15.84 22.67 2.88
CA PHE A 722 16.75 23.63 2.27
C PHE A 722 16.11 24.38 1.10
N MET A 723 15.37 23.69 0.24
CA MET A 723 14.73 24.26 -0.96
C MET A 723 13.52 25.12 -0.62
N GLN A 724 12.75 24.72 0.39
CA GLN A 724 11.55 25.41 0.84
C GLN A 724 11.86 26.68 1.66
N ALA A 725 13.00 26.72 2.37
CA ALA A 725 13.33 27.81 3.29
C ALA A 725 13.40 29.21 2.63
N PRO A 726 14.04 29.42 1.46
CA PRO A 726 14.08 30.73 0.81
C PRO A 726 12.71 31.25 0.35
N LEU A 727 11.72 30.36 0.21
CA LEU A 727 10.36 30.68 -0.23
C LEU A 727 9.43 30.98 0.96
N GLY A 728 9.96 30.98 2.19
CA GLY A 728 9.18 31.16 3.40
C GLY A 728 8.28 29.96 3.74
N ILE A 729 8.47 28.82 3.07
CA ILE A 729 7.77 27.57 3.36
C ILE A 729 8.51 26.91 4.52
N ALA A 730 8.23 27.36 5.74
CA ALA A 730 8.82 26.76 6.93
C ALA A 730 7.91 25.65 7.47
N PRO A 731 8.43 24.43 7.72
CA PRO A 731 7.68 23.43 8.45
C PRO A 731 7.40 23.94 9.88
N ALA A 732 6.13 24.09 10.24
CA ALA A 732 5.70 24.47 11.58
C ALA A 732 5.62 23.24 12.51
N TRP A 733 6.69 22.45 12.60
CA TRP A 733 6.64 21.22 13.39
C TRP A 733 6.57 21.52 14.88
N ARG A 734 5.61 20.89 15.56
CA ARG A 734 5.64 20.80 17.02
C ARG A 734 6.90 20.07 17.47
N THR A 735 7.50 20.54 18.56
CA THR A 735 8.75 20.00 19.12
C THR A 735 8.55 19.15 20.37
N SER A 736 7.30 18.97 20.80
CA SER A 736 6.92 18.16 21.95
C SER A 736 5.59 17.43 21.72
N ALA A 737 5.34 16.44 22.57
CA ALA A 737 4.11 15.66 22.57
C ALA A 737 2.89 16.52 22.95
N GLY A 738 1.73 16.18 22.40
CA GLY A 738 0.49 16.88 22.71
C GLY A 738 -0.77 16.12 22.27
N PRO A 739 -1.96 16.66 22.59
CA PRO A 739 -3.21 16.13 22.08
C PRO A 739 -3.36 16.43 20.59
N CYS A 740 -3.73 15.42 19.81
CA CYS A 740 -4.02 15.51 18.39
C CYS A 740 -5.47 15.13 18.13
N SER A 741 -6.22 16.01 17.45
CA SER A 741 -7.62 15.78 17.10
C SER A 741 -7.75 15.59 15.59
N PHE A 742 -8.42 14.52 15.18
CA PHE A 742 -8.71 14.25 13.78
C PHE A 742 -9.82 15.16 13.29
N VAL A 743 -9.54 15.89 12.21
CA VAL A 743 -10.47 16.76 11.52
C VAL A 743 -10.35 16.42 10.03
N PRO A 744 -11.30 15.68 9.45
CA PRO A 744 -11.24 15.28 8.04
C PRO A 744 -10.98 16.46 7.11
N ASP A 745 -9.90 16.40 6.34
CA ASP A 745 -9.62 17.33 5.25
C ASP A 745 -10.21 16.81 3.94
N LEU A 746 -11.44 17.23 3.64
CA LEU A 746 -12.21 16.77 2.49
C LEU A 746 -11.68 17.28 1.14
N ALA A 747 -10.81 18.29 1.16
CA ALA A 747 -10.10 18.74 -0.04
C ALA A 747 -8.94 17.81 -0.40
N GLU A 748 -8.59 16.88 0.49
CA GLU A 748 -7.65 15.79 0.29
C GLU A 748 -8.39 14.45 0.56
N ASP A 749 -7.80 13.55 1.34
CA ASP A 749 -8.37 12.22 1.61
C ASP A 749 -9.46 12.19 2.69
N GLY A 750 -9.38 13.06 3.70
CA GLY A 750 -10.29 13.10 4.86
C GLY A 750 -10.32 11.85 5.75
N CYS A 751 -9.41 10.89 5.59
CA CYS A 751 -9.50 9.57 6.24
C CYS A 751 -8.17 8.92 6.63
N ARG A 752 -7.01 9.45 6.24
CA ARG A 752 -5.71 8.83 6.49
C ARG A 752 -5.04 9.34 7.77
N TRP A 753 -4.46 8.42 8.54
CA TRP A 753 -3.65 8.75 9.72
C TRP A 753 -2.35 9.47 9.35
N ASP A 754 -1.70 9.06 8.28
CA ASP A 754 -0.40 9.60 7.84
C ASP A 754 -0.51 10.93 7.10
N ASN A 755 -1.71 11.53 7.02
CA ASN A 755 -1.92 12.86 6.47
C ASN A 755 -2.00 13.93 7.58
N PRO A 756 -0.96 14.77 7.77
CA PRO A 756 -0.93 15.83 8.78
C PRO A 756 -2.07 16.83 8.65
N ASN A 757 -2.61 17.05 7.45
CA ASN A 757 -3.71 18.00 7.25
C ASN A 757 -5.01 17.52 7.91
N ASN A 758 -5.17 16.20 8.11
CA ASN A 758 -6.25 15.66 8.95
C ASN A 758 -6.02 15.87 10.47
N TRP A 759 -4.87 16.39 10.87
CA TRP A 759 -4.46 16.59 12.27
C TRP A 759 -4.07 18.04 12.59
N GLY A 760 -4.36 18.99 11.70
CA GLY A 760 -4.06 20.42 11.88
C GLY A 760 -2.79 20.93 11.18
N GLY A 761 -2.07 20.09 10.43
CA GLY A 761 -1.06 20.50 9.45
C GLY A 761 0.42 20.40 9.88
N ASP A 762 0.72 20.10 11.14
CA ASP A 762 2.10 20.17 11.65
C ASP A 762 2.83 18.81 11.64
N LEU A 763 2.27 17.81 12.34
CA LEU A 763 2.78 16.44 12.47
C LEU A 763 1.60 15.49 12.75
N ILE A 764 1.82 14.19 12.54
CA ILE A 764 0.83 13.15 12.84
C ILE A 764 0.91 12.71 14.31
N PRO A 765 -0.15 12.16 14.90
CA PRO A 765 -0.07 11.55 16.23
C PRO A 765 0.85 10.34 16.20
N GLY A 766 1.71 10.25 17.21
CA GLY A 766 2.72 9.21 17.33
C GLY A 766 4.10 9.64 16.81
N SER A 767 4.24 10.86 16.27
CA SER A 767 5.58 11.48 16.11
C SER A 767 6.30 11.61 17.45
N PHE A 768 5.56 11.65 18.56
CA PHE A 768 6.07 11.45 19.91
C PHE A 768 5.23 10.37 20.59
N ALA A 769 5.88 9.40 21.24
CA ALA A 769 5.18 8.29 21.91
C ALA A 769 4.15 8.76 22.97
N ALA A 770 4.33 9.96 23.52
CA ALA A 770 3.45 10.56 24.52
C ALA A 770 2.23 11.30 23.92
N ASP A 771 2.05 11.31 22.60
CA ASP A 771 0.88 11.91 21.96
C ASP A 771 -0.42 11.21 22.33
N THR A 772 -1.52 11.94 22.36
CA THR A 772 -2.87 11.35 22.40
C THR A 772 -3.59 11.63 21.10
N ALA A 773 -4.36 10.66 20.59
CA ALA A 773 -5.11 10.79 19.34
C ALA A 773 -6.62 10.70 19.62
N ALA A 774 -7.38 11.70 19.18
CA ALA A 774 -8.84 11.72 19.26
C ALA A 774 -9.44 11.71 17.85
N LEU A 775 -10.26 10.70 17.53
CA LEU A 775 -10.82 10.52 16.18
C LEU A 775 -12.15 11.23 15.96
N GLY A 776 -12.79 11.74 17.03
CA GLY A 776 -14.06 12.45 16.91
C GLY A 776 -15.23 11.62 16.35
N GLY A 777 -15.15 10.29 16.37
CA GLY A 777 -16.15 9.41 15.76
C GLY A 777 -15.89 9.09 14.28
N HIS A 778 -14.80 9.58 13.68
CA HIS A 778 -14.46 9.32 12.28
C HIS A 778 -13.81 7.93 12.08
N LYS A 779 -13.87 7.43 10.85
CA LYS A 779 -13.09 6.27 10.41
C LYS A 779 -11.74 6.73 9.87
N VAL A 780 -10.66 6.20 10.45
CA VAL A 780 -9.29 6.56 10.12
C VAL A 780 -8.49 5.31 9.73
N PHE A 781 -7.85 5.36 8.57
CA PHE A 781 -6.94 4.32 8.10
C PHE A 781 -5.54 4.56 8.67
N PHE A 782 -4.98 3.51 9.27
CA PHE A 782 -3.60 3.48 9.74
C PHE A 782 -2.76 2.61 8.80
N GLN A 783 -1.65 3.16 8.32
CA GLN A 783 -0.75 2.54 7.36
C GLN A 783 0.66 3.13 7.50
N ASP A 784 1.60 2.50 6.81
CA ASP A 784 2.99 2.90 6.57
C ASP A 784 3.90 2.95 7.81
N HIS A 785 3.37 3.14 9.00
CA HIS A 785 4.21 3.45 10.15
C HIS A 785 4.21 2.38 11.24
N THR A 786 5.28 2.39 12.05
CA THR A 786 5.28 1.80 13.39
C THR A 786 5.28 2.94 14.40
N LEU A 787 4.13 3.24 14.99
CA LEU A 787 3.95 4.38 15.90
C LEU A 787 3.48 3.92 17.28
N THR A 788 3.75 4.76 18.26
CA THR A 788 3.19 4.64 19.60
C THR A 788 2.44 5.91 19.96
N VAL A 789 1.26 5.77 20.55
CA VAL A 789 0.51 6.87 21.17
C VAL A 789 0.22 6.52 22.63
N ALA A 790 0.24 7.52 23.51
CA ALA A 790 -0.11 7.35 24.91
C ALA A 790 -1.58 7.03 25.12
N GLY A 791 -2.47 7.49 24.22
CA GLY A 791 -3.90 7.22 24.31
C GLY A 791 -4.62 7.40 22.98
N LEU A 792 -5.71 6.65 22.82
CA LEU A 792 -6.58 6.67 21.65
C LEU A 792 -8.02 6.86 22.10
N ASP A 793 -8.65 7.95 21.69
CA ASP A 793 -10.08 8.20 21.86
C ASP A 793 -10.80 8.06 20.51
N LEU A 794 -11.63 7.03 20.39
CA LEU A 794 -12.40 6.79 19.17
C LEU A 794 -13.55 7.81 19.02
N GLY A 795 -14.04 8.39 20.13
CA GLY A 795 -15.27 9.19 20.11
C GLY A 795 -16.52 8.38 19.74
N PRO A 796 -17.64 9.06 19.39
CA PRO A 796 -18.92 8.44 19.03
C PRO A 796 -18.85 7.55 17.79
N GLY A 797 -18.78 6.24 17.98
CA GLY A 797 -18.81 5.27 16.89
C GLY A 797 -17.55 5.26 16.03
N GLY A 798 -16.43 5.85 16.47
CA GLY A 798 -15.21 5.97 15.65
C GLY A 798 -14.52 4.63 15.36
N HIS A 799 -13.70 4.62 14.30
CA HIS A 799 -13.11 3.40 13.75
C HIS A 799 -11.64 3.59 13.38
N VAL A 800 -10.74 2.81 13.98
CA VAL A 800 -9.36 2.67 13.45
C VAL A 800 -9.27 1.41 12.61
N HIS A 801 -8.78 1.55 11.38
CA HIS A 801 -8.55 0.44 10.46
C HIS A 801 -7.07 0.39 10.06
N ALA A 802 -6.30 -0.53 10.64
CA ALA A 802 -4.90 -0.74 10.27
C ALA A 802 -4.79 -1.71 9.09
N VAL A 803 -4.19 -1.26 7.99
CA VAL A 803 -3.99 -2.07 6.77
C VAL A 803 -2.57 -2.60 6.60
N ASN A 804 -1.57 -1.88 7.10
CA ASN A 804 -0.18 -2.33 7.24
C ASN A 804 0.52 -1.53 8.34
N GLY A 805 1.78 -1.86 8.65
CA GLY A 805 2.49 -1.26 9.78
C GLY A 805 1.91 -1.67 11.14
N ARG A 806 2.25 -0.93 12.20
CA ARG A 806 1.87 -1.23 13.58
C ARG A 806 1.56 0.01 14.41
N LEU A 807 0.37 0.06 15.02
CA LEU A 807 0.01 1.06 16.02
C LEU A 807 0.05 0.47 17.43
N ASN A 808 0.86 1.04 18.32
CA ASN A 808 0.85 0.75 19.75
C ASN A 808 0.09 1.85 20.50
N VAL A 809 -0.85 1.44 21.36
CA VAL A 809 -1.59 2.35 22.26
C VAL A 809 -1.25 1.99 23.70
N SER A 810 -0.50 2.86 24.37
CA SER A 810 0.05 2.59 25.70
C SER A 810 -0.98 2.61 26.83
N ALA A 811 -2.14 3.24 26.62
CA ALA A 811 -3.28 3.20 27.53
C ALA A 811 -4.48 2.47 26.89
N ALA A 812 -5.41 2.01 27.71
CA ALA A 812 -6.67 1.47 27.23
C ALA A 812 -7.42 2.54 26.40
N PRO A 813 -7.87 2.22 25.17
CA PRO A 813 -8.63 3.17 24.35
C PRO A 813 -9.94 3.58 25.01
N SER A 814 -10.41 4.79 24.72
CA SER A 814 -11.76 5.25 25.08
C SER A 814 -12.67 5.29 23.85
N CYS A 815 -13.97 5.08 24.07
CA CYS A 815 -15.00 5.35 23.08
C CYS A 815 -16.30 5.74 23.76
N THR A 816 -17.10 6.58 23.11
CA THR A 816 -18.45 6.95 23.55
C THR A 816 -19.44 6.38 22.54
N GLY A 817 -20.61 5.87 22.95
CA GLY A 817 -21.62 5.36 21.99
C GLY A 817 -21.24 4.13 21.15
N GLY A 818 -20.05 3.55 21.35
CA GLY A 818 -19.51 2.40 20.61
C GLY A 818 -18.24 2.79 19.84
N GLY A 819 -17.49 1.80 19.34
CA GLY A 819 -16.31 2.05 18.50
C GLY A 819 -15.86 0.78 17.78
N ALA A 820 -14.94 0.92 16.83
CA ALA A 820 -14.41 -0.20 16.06
C ALA A 820 -12.89 -0.15 15.93
N ILE A 821 -12.27 -1.32 15.93
CA ILE A 821 -10.87 -1.54 15.58
C ILE A 821 -10.82 -2.68 14.58
N THR A 822 -10.13 -2.46 13.46
CA THR A 822 -9.92 -3.48 12.43
C THR A 822 -8.45 -3.63 12.09
N THR A 823 -7.97 -4.87 12.02
CA THR A 823 -6.69 -5.20 11.40
C THR A 823 -6.93 -5.98 10.11
N ASP A 824 -6.09 -5.71 9.13
CA ASP A 824 -6.27 -6.10 7.74
C ASP A 824 -4.89 -6.30 7.10
N GLU A 825 -4.77 -7.17 6.10
CA GLU A 825 -3.53 -7.53 5.41
C GLU A 825 -2.34 -7.78 6.37
N SER A 826 -1.36 -6.87 6.44
CA SER A 826 -0.21 -6.95 7.36
C SER A 826 -0.28 -5.94 8.51
N GLY A 827 -1.42 -5.28 8.70
CA GLY A 827 -1.64 -4.26 9.71
C GLY A 827 -1.70 -4.82 11.13
N GLN A 828 -1.15 -4.07 12.08
CA GLN A 828 -1.13 -4.46 13.49
C GLN A 828 -1.64 -3.37 14.42
N ILE A 829 -2.39 -3.77 15.44
CA ILE A 829 -2.83 -2.89 16.53
C ILE A 829 -2.58 -3.57 17.87
N TRP A 830 -1.88 -2.87 18.75
CA TRP A 830 -1.53 -3.30 20.10
C TRP A 830 -2.14 -2.33 21.11
N ILE A 831 -2.96 -2.83 22.02
CA ILE A 831 -3.63 -1.98 23.03
C ILE A 831 -3.41 -2.50 24.44
N ALA A 832 -3.24 -1.58 25.38
CA ALA A 832 -3.12 -1.88 26.82
C ALA A 832 -4.49 -2.16 27.46
N GLY A 833 -5.24 -3.13 26.90
CA GLY A 833 -6.57 -3.51 27.38
C GLY A 833 -7.69 -2.55 26.95
N TYR A 834 -8.87 -2.78 27.53
CA TYR A 834 -10.08 -1.97 27.32
C TYR A 834 -11.00 -2.10 28.54
N ALA A 835 -11.41 -0.98 29.13
CA ALA A 835 -12.30 -0.95 30.29
C ALA A 835 -13.47 0.03 30.12
N GLY A 836 -13.67 0.52 28.88
CA GLY A 836 -14.77 1.44 28.57
C GLY A 836 -16.14 0.76 28.75
N PRO A 837 -17.18 1.54 29.05
CA PRO A 837 -18.54 1.01 29.24
C PRO A 837 -19.27 0.74 27.91
N ALA A 838 -18.80 1.32 26.80
CA ALA A 838 -19.41 1.17 25.50
C ALA A 838 -18.90 -0.09 24.78
N PRO A 839 -19.66 -0.69 23.86
CA PRO A 839 -19.18 -1.85 23.12
C PRO A 839 -18.08 -1.51 22.11
N LEU A 840 -17.04 -2.32 22.07
CA LEU A 840 -16.00 -2.25 21.04
C LEU A 840 -16.17 -3.39 20.02
N ALA A 841 -16.27 -3.06 18.73
CA ALA A 841 -16.19 -4.05 17.66
C ALA A 841 -14.73 -4.28 17.29
N LEU A 842 -14.24 -5.52 17.46
CA LEU A 842 -12.89 -5.93 17.06
C LEU A 842 -13.00 -6.87 15.86
N THR A 843 -12.36 -6.52 14.74
CA THR A 843 -12.36 -7.37 13.54
C THR A 843 -10.94 -7.62 13.06
N VAL A 844 -10.53 -8.88 12.96
CA VAL A 844 -9.19 -9.29 12.52
C VAL A 844 -9.32 -10.09 11.22
N LYS A 845 -9.11 -9.40 10.10
CA LYS A 845 -9.18 -9.99 8.75
C LYS A 845 -7.82 -10.43 8.23
N GLY A 846 -6.76 -9.81 8.74
CA GLY A 846 -5.37 -10.11 8.46
C GLY A 846 -4.51 -9.46 9.54
N GLY A 847 -3.20 -9.69 9.46
CA GLY A 847 -2.24 -9.08 10.37
C GLY A 847 -2.46 -9.52 11.82
N ARG A 848 -2.31 -8.57 12.77
CA ARG A 848 -2.35 -8.90 14.21
C ARG A 848 -3.10 -7.88 15.06
N PHE A 849 -4.03 -8.36 15.88
CA PHE A 849 -4.47 -7.63 17.07
C PHE A 849 -3.83 -8.23 18.33
N ALA A 850 -3.31 -7.38 19.21
CA ALA A 850 -2.70 -7.80 20.47
C ALA A 850 -3.21 -7.01 21.67
N ASN A 851 -3.74 -7.73 22.67
CA ASN A 851 -4.05 -7.19 23.98
C ASN A 851 -2.86 -7.36 24.93
N THR A 852 -2.31 -6.25 25.42
CA THR A 852 -1.19 -6.22 26.37
C THR A 852 -1.60 -5.84 27.79
N GLY A 853 -2.90 -5.68 28.06
CA GLY A 853 -3.40 -5.25 29.37
C GLY A 853 -4.70 -5.94 29.80
N ALA A 854 -5.44 -5.29 30.70
CA ALA A 854 -6.72 -5.79 31.19
C ALA A 854 -7.87 -5.36 30.26
N PHE A 855 -8.45 -6.34 29.57
CA PHE A 855 -9.60 -6.15 28.70
C PHE A 855 -10.86 -6.67 29.40
N SER A 856 -11.65 -5.75 29.95
CA SER A 856 -12.86 -6.02 30.74
C SER A 856 -14.10 -5.26 30.25
N GLY A 857 -13.96 -4.35 29.28
CA GLY A 857 -15.09 -3.70 28.62
C GLY A 857 -15.84 -4.67 27.69
N PRO A 858 -17.09 -4.37 27.33
CA PRO A 858 -17.85 -5.20 26.41
C PRO A 858 -17.27 -5.08 24.98
N ALA A 859 -17.09 -6.21 24.30
CA ALA A 859 -16.61 -6.23 22.92
C ALA A 859 -17.18 -7.40 22.12
N ASP A 860 -17.49 -7.14 20.85
CA ASP A 860 -17.84 -8.17 19.87
C ASP A 860 -16.64 -8.37 18.95
N ILE A 861 -16.12 -9.60 18.93
CA ILE A 861 -14.82 -9.93 18.33
C ILE A 861 -15.04 -10.93 17.20
N ARG A 862 -14.53 -10.61 16.01
CA ARG A 862 -14.56 -11.48 14.84
C ARG A 862 -13.17 -11.65 14.25
N ILE A 863 -12.75 -12.89 14.04
CA ILE A 863 -11.46 -13.26 13.48
C ILE A 863 -11.70 -14.22 12.32
N ASP A 864 -11.27 -13.87 11.11
CA ASP A 864 -11.56 -14.71 9.93
C ASP A 864 -10.40 -14.89 8.93
N GLY A 865 -9.32 -14.10 9.01
CA GLY A 865 -8.19 -14.26 8.09
C GLY A 865 -8.52 -13.96 6.62
N SER A 866 -9.67 -13.32 6.35
CA SER A 866 -10.21 -13.12 5.00
C SER A 866 -9.38 -12.23 4.08
N THR A 867 -8.39 -11.49 4.59
CA THR A 867 -7.52 -10.61 3.81
C THR A 867 -6.04 -11.01 3.83
N ASP A 868 -5.74 -12.22 4.31
CA ASP A 868 -4.44 -12.87 4.13
C ASP A 868 -4.59 -14.00 3.09
N PRO A 869 -3.71 -14.09 2.07
CA PRO A 869 -3.83 -15.10 1.01
C PRO A 869 -3.55 -16.54 1.50
N HIS A 870 -3.24 -16.74 2.77
CA HIS A 870 -3.12 -18.03 3.42
C HIS A 870 -4.30 -18.30 4.38
N GLY A 871 -5.26 -17.38 4.48
CA GLY A 871 -6.38 -17.46 5.43
C GLY A 871 -5.96 -17.23 6.88
N VAL A 872 -4.83 -16.56 7.12
CA VAL A 872 -4.21 -16.39 8.44
C VAL A 872 -4.51 -15.00 9.02
N ALA A 873 -4.78 -14.96 10.31
CA ALA A 873 -4.89 -13.73 11.10
C ALA A 873 -4.46 -14.06 12.53
N GLU A 874 -3.84 -13.12 13.23
CA GLU A 874 -3.37 -13.32 14.59
C GLU A 874 -4.17 -12.50 15.60
N PHE A 875 -4.74 -13.17 16.59
CA PHE A 875 -5.42 -12.56 17.72
C PHE A 875 -4.80 -13.02 19.02
N LEU A 876 -4.00 -12.14 19.64
CA LEU A 876 -3.48 -12.35 20.99
C LEU A 876 -4.49 -11.80 21.99
N CYS A 877 -5.34 -12.68 22.53
CA CYS A 877 -6.30 -12.30 23.57
C CYS A 877 -5.58 -11.86 24.85
N ALA A 878 -4.37 -12.37 25.07
CA ALA A 878 -3.44 -11.88 26.07
C ALA A 878 -1.99 -12.12 25.63
N TYR A 879 -1.20 -11.04 25.62
CA TYR A 879 0.25 -11.06 25.51
C TYR A 879 0.89 -10.77 26.87
N GLY A 880 1.76 -11.67 27.35
CA GLY A 880 2.35 -11.57 28.70
C GLY A 880 1.31 -11.73 29.81
N GLU A 881 1.31 -10.84 30.82
CA GLU A 881 0.37 -10.87 31.97
C GLU A 881 -1.04 -10.32 31.65
N ALA A 882 -1.37 -10.15 30.38
CA ALA A 882 -2.64 -9.59 29.95
C ALA A 882 -3.82 -10.52 30.24
N SER A 883 -5.03 -9.94 30.27
CA SER A 883 -6.26 -10.70 30.47
C SER A 883 -7.41 -10.15 29.62
N MET A 884 -8.31 -11.03 29.20
CA MET A 884 -9.50 -10.66 28.43
C MET A 884 -10.75 -11.34 28.94
N THR A 885 -11.82 -10.56 29.13
CA THR A 885 -13.15 -11.05 29.49
C THR A 885 -14.15 -10.77 28.38
N ILE A 886 -14.77 -11.80 27.83
CA ILE A 886 -15.95 -11.67 26.96
C ILE A 886 -17.18 -11.56 27.84
N ARG A 887 -17.83 -10.39 27.79
CA ARG A 887 -18.95 -10.07 28.67
C ARG A 887 -20.26 -10.72 28.23
N SER A 888 -21.23 -10.76 29.15
CA SER A 888 -22.58 -11.22 28.86
C SER A 888 -23.21 -10.46 27.68
N GLY A 889 -23.86 -11.18 26.77
CA GLY A 889 -24.47 -10.63 25.56
C GLY A 889 -23.48 -10.21 24.47
N ARG A 890 -22.21 -10.63 24.58
CA ARG A 890 -21.15 -10.39 23.60
C ARG A 890 -20.56 -11.67 23.05
N SER A 891 -19.82 -11.56 21.95
CA SER A 891 -19.33 -12.72 21.21
C SER A 891 -17.82 -12.66 20.91
N LEU A 892 -17.19 -13.84 20.93
CA LEU A 892 -15.91 -14.11 20.27
C LEU A 892 -16.16 -15.13 19.16
N GLU A 893 -16.02 -14.70 17.91
CA GLU A 893 -16.24 -15.50 16.70
C GLU A 893 -14.93 -15.75 15.95
N ILE A 894 -14.65 -17.02 15.66
CA ILE A 894 -13.48 -17.47 14.92
C ILE A 894 -13.96 -18.26 13.70
N THR A 895 -13.58 -17.82 12.50
CA THR A 895 -14.00 -18.43 11.23
C THR A 895 -12.80 -19.06 10.51
N GLY A 896 -12.96 -20.29 10.02
CA GLY A 896 -11.92 -21.03 9.31
C GLY A 896 -10.91 -21.73 10.22
N GLY A 897 -9.97 -22.44 9.60
CA GLY A 897 -8.88 -23.14 10.28
C GLY A 897 -7.51 -22.51 10.12
N GLY A 898 -7.44 -21.31 9.54
CA GLY A 898 -6.20 -20.52 9.37
C GLY A 898 -5.89 -19.54 10.51
N PRO A 899 -6.89 -18.91 11.19
CA PRO A 899 -6.59 -18.00 12.28
C PRO A 899 -5.78 -18.60 13.44
N ARG A 900 -4.87 -17.81 14.01
CA ARG A 900 -4.13 -18.11 15.24
C ARG A 900 -4.67 -17.25 16.37
N VAL A 901 -5.22 -17.91 17.38
CA VAL A 901 -5.97 -17.26 18.46
C VAL A 901 -5.46 -17.75 19.80
N GLY A 902 -5.19 -16.84 20.73
CA GLY A 902 -4.86 -17.20 22.10
C GLY A 902 -3.72 -16.36 22.66
N PHE A 903 -2.63 -17.00 23.03
CA PHE A 903 -1.66 -16.44 23.97
C PHE A 903 -0.22 -16.53 23.46
N ASP A 904 0.58 -15.52 23.80
CA ASP A 904 2.04 -15.49 23.62
C ASP A 904 2.66 -14.62 24.73
N GLY A 905 3.97 -14.74 24.94
CA GLY A 905 4.71 -14.03 25.97
C GLY A 905 5.85 -14.86 26.52
N LEU A 906 6.59 -14.29 27.46
CA LEU A 906 7.75 -14.89 28.11
C LEU A 906 7.66 -14.76 29.63
N GLY A 907 8.48 -15.54 30.35
CA GLY A 907 8.75 -15.35 31.77
C GLY A 907 7.75 -16.03 32.72
N GLY A 908 6.96 -16.99 32.24
CA GLY A 908 5.95 -17.69 33.02
C GLY A 908 4.78 -16.79 33.46
N ALA A 909 4.51 -15.73 32.69
CA ALA A 909 3.44 -14.77 32.97
C ALA A 909 2.05 -15.44 32.95
N GLN A 910 1.14 -15.00 33.82
CA GLN A 910 -0.24 -15.53 33.84
C GLN A 910 -1.09 -14.81 32.80
N ALA A 911 -1.48 -15.54 31.75
CA ALA A 911 -2.34 -15.04 30.69
C ALA A 911 -3.75 -15.64 30.83
N ARG A 912 -4.80 -14.82 30.67
CA ARG A 912 -6.18 -15.29 30.92
C ARG A 912 -7.19 -14.85 29.86
N LEU A 913 -8.02 -15.80 29.45
CA LEU A 913 -9.27 -15.57 28.73
C LEU A 913 -10.44 -16.06 29.59
N SER A 914 -11.43 -15.21 29.83
CA SER A 914 -12.64 -15.59 30.59
C SER A 914 -13.91 -15.18 29.88
N PHE A 915 -14.98 -15.93 30.10
CA PHE A 915 -16.30 -15.63 29.58
C PHE A 915 -17.28 -15.42 30.74
N GLU A 916 -18.17 -14.44 30.64
CA GLU A 916 -19.31 -14.31 31.55
C GLU A 916 -20.48 -15.20 31.09
N ALA A 917 -21.38 -15.56 32.02
CA ALA A 917 -22.61 -16.25 31.65
C ALA A 917 -23.44 -15.41 30.66
N GLY A 918 -23.88 -16.04 29.58
CA GLY A 918 -24.58 -15.35 28.47
C GLY A 918 -23.67 -14.71 27.42
N ALA A 919 -22.34 -14.87 27.52
CA ALA A 919 -21.43 -14.65 26.40
C ALA A 919 -21.51 -15.81 25.38
N GLU A 920 -21.10 -15.55 24.14
CA GLU A 920 -20.99 -16.56 23.08
C GLU A 920 -19.52 -16.78 22.66
N LEU A 921 -19.12 -18.05 22.58
CA LEU A 921 -17.91 -18.49 21.88
C LEU A 921 -18.33 -19.23 20.62
N ARG A 922 -17.92 -18.73 19.46
CA ARG A 922 -18.40 -19.18 18.16
C ARG A 922 -17.24 -19.68 17.31
N PHE A 923 -17.30 -20.93 16.87
CA PHE A 923 -16.37 -21.50 15.88
C PHE A 923 -17.14 -21.80 14.60
N LEU A 924 -16.74 -21.17 13.51
CA LEU A 924 -17.35 -21.35 12.20
C LEU A 924 -16.34 -22.03 11.27
N ALA A 925 -16.68 -23.21 10.75
CA ALA A 925 -15.82 -23.92 9.83
C ALA A 925 -15.67 -23.15 8.51
N GLY A 926 -14.44 -23.04 8.03
CA GLY A 926 -14.10 -22.58 6.69
C GLY A 926 -13.34 -23.69 5.98
N ASP A 927 -13.82 -24.10 4.80
CA ASP A 927 -13.31 -25.27 4.07
C ASP A 927 -13.22 -26.54 4.92
N GLY A 928 -14.19 -26.73 5.83
CA GLY A 928 -14.26 -27.88 6.75
C GLY A 928 -13.20 -27.88 7.85
N ARG A 929 -12.51 -26.75 8.08
CA ARG A 929 -11.46 -26.61 9.10
C ARG A 929 -11.86 -25.61 10.18
N LEU A 930 -11.41 -25.89 11.40
CA LEU A 930 -11.61 -25.07 12.60
C LEU A 930 -10.26 -24.65 13.18
N ALA A 931 -10.19 -23.42 13.69
CA ALA A 931 -9.06 -22.94 14.46
C ALA A 931 -9.13 -23.41 15.93
N THR A 932 -8.03 -23.23 16.66
CA THR A 932 -7.89 -23.60 18.08
C THR A 932 -7.44 -22.39 18.88
N ILE A 933 -8.06 -22.15 20.04
CA ILE A 933 -7.54 -21.20 21.03
C ILE A 933 -6.41 -21.88 21.80
N ARG A 934 -5.18 -21.35 21.71
CA ARG A 934 -3.99 -21.95 22.32
C ARG A 934 -2.84 -20.98 22.55
N GLU A 935 -1.81 -21.44 23.23
CA GLU A 935 -0.50 -20.82 23.17
C GLU A 935 0.13 -21.04 21.78
N PHE A 936 0.70 -19.98 21.22
CA PHE A 936 1.39 -20.04 19.94
C PHE A 936 2.50 -19.00 19.86
N ARG A 937 3.56 -19.31 19.11
CA ARG A 937 4.65 -18.36 18.86
C ARG A 937 4.22 -17.40 17.77
N SER A 938 3.91 -16.15 18.14
CA SER A 938 3.59 -15.10 17.17
C SER A 938 4.84 -14.62 16.41
N GLY A 939 6.04 -14.91 16.90
CA GLY A 939 7.30 -14.45 16.31
C GLY A 939 7.80 -13.11 16.83
N VAL A 940 7.00 -12.40 17.64
CA VAL A 940 7.41 -11.17 18.36
C VAL A 940 8.66 -11.40 19.20
N ASN A 941 8.76 -12.58 19.82
CA ASN A 941 9.90 -13.00 20.65
C ASN A 941 10.95 -13.80 19.86
N GLY A 942 10.99 -13.62 18.53
CA GLY A 942 11.89 -14.37 17.65
C GLY A 942 11.58 -15.87 17.65
N THR A 943 12.60 -16.70 17.80
CA THR A 943 12.47 -18.17 17.80
C THR A 943 12.16 -18.77 19.18
N GLN A 944 12.07 -17.95 20.23
CA GLN A 944 11.73 -18.41 21.58
C GLN A 944 10.29 -18.95 21.60
N ALA A 945 10.11 -20.11 22.25
CA ALA A 945 8.78 -20.65 22.47
C ALA A 945 8.02 -19.79 23.50
N PRO A 946 6.68 -19.70 23.42
CA PRO A 946 5.88 -19.08 24.46
C PRO A 946 6.22 -19.68 25.82
N ASP A 947 6.44 -18.82 26.81
CA ASP A 947 6.69 -19.19 28.21
C ASP A 947 5.71 -18.39 29.07
N ILE A 948 4.48 -18.90 29.15
CA ILE A 948 3.34 -18.31 29.83
C ILE A 948 2.54 -19.43 30.52
N VAL A 949 1.66 -19.05 31.44
CA VAL A 949 0.69 -19.96 32.06
C VAL A 949 -0.68 -19.56 31.56
N SER A 950 -1.17 -20.21 30.50
CA SER A 950 -2.48 -19.88 29.90
C SER A 950 -3.66 -20.44 30.68
N SER A 951 -4.68 -19.61 30.87
CA SER A 951 -5.93 -20.02 31.53
C SER A 951 -7.17 -19.59 30.76
N VAL A 952 -8.13 -20.51 30.64
CA VAL A 952 -9.44 -20.26 30.03
C VAL A 952 -10.57 -20.58 31.02
N GLU A 953 -11.42 -19.61 31.31
CA GLU A 953 -12.61 -19.80 32.14
C GLU A 953 -13.88 -19.69 31.31
N LEU A 954 -14.63 -20.79 31.19
CA LEU A 954 -15.81 -20.89 30.32
C LEU A 954 -17.05 -20.17 30.88
N GLY A 955 -17.13 -19.98 32.20
CA GLY A 955 -18.10 -19.13 32.89
C GLY A 955 -19.60 -19.31 32.58
N GLY A 956 -20.01 -20.42 31.97
CA GLY A 956 -21.40 -20.64 31.53
C GLY A 956 -21.74 -20.01 30.17
N ALA A 957 -20.74 -19.68 29.34
CA ALA A 957 -20.93 -19.21 27.98
C ALA A 957 -21.70 -20.21 27.10
N ALA A 958 -22.34 -19.72 26.05
CA ALA A 958 -22.89 -20.55 24.99
C ALA A 958 -21.81 -20.87 23.96
N LEU A 959 -21.66 -22.15 23.61
CA LEU A 959 -20.82 -22.58 22.50
C LEU A 959 -21.66 -22.68 21.22
N VAL A 960 -21.28 -21.96 20.18
CA VAL A 960 -21.95 -21.99 18.87
C VAL A 960 -20.98 -22.56 17.84
N LEU A 961 -21.40 -23.61 17.13
CA LEU A 961 -20.55 -24.34 16.19
C LEU A 961 -21.19 -24.39 14.80
N ASP A 962 -20.56 -23.80 13.79
CA ASP A 962 -20.84 -24.18 12.41
C ASP A 962 -19.81 -25.21 11.97
N LEU A 963 -20.24 -26.46 11.84
CA LEU A 963 -19.43 -27.63 11.51
C LEU A 963 -19.67 -28.10 10.06
N THR A 964 -20.22 -27.24 9.21
CA THR A 964 -20.46 -27.56 7.80
C THR A 964 -19.14 -27.97 7.13
N GLY A 965 -19.13 -29.15 6.48
CA GLY A 965 -17.95 -29.70 5.82
C GLY A 965 -16.85 -30.24 6.74
N VAL A 966 -17.00 -30.19 8.07
CA VAL A 966 -16.00 -30.72 9.01
C VAL A 966 -16.01 -32.25 8.94
N ALA A 967 -14.83 -32.84 8.70
CA ALA A 967 -14.69 -34.29 8.63
C ALA A 967 -14.85 -34.98 9.99
N ALA A 968 -15.34 -36.23 9.97
CA ALA A 968 -15.36 -37.10 11.14
C ALA A 968 -13.95 -37.26 11.74
N GLY A 969 -13.84 -37.17 13.07
CA GLY A 969 -12.56 -37.16 13.77
C GLY A 969 -12.61 -36.41 15.09
N SER A 970 -11.45 -36.23 15.71
CA SER A 970 -11.27 -35.44 16.92
C SER A 970 -10.58 -34.12 16.59
N HIS A 971 -11.12 -33.03 17.11
CA HIS A 971 -10.68 -31.66 16.86
C HIS A 971 -10.51 -30.93 18.21
N ALA A 972 -9.47 -30.12 18.35
CA ALA A 972 -9.25 -29.30 19.54
C ALA A 972 -9.81 -27.89 19.30
N LEU A 973 -10.75 -27.45 20.13
CA LEU A 973 -11.28 -26.08 20.10
C LEU A 973 -10.48 -25.17 21.03
N ILE A 974 -10.07 -25.68 22.19
CA ILE A 974 -9.26 -24.96 23.18
C ILE A 974 -8.18 -25.90 23.73
N ALA A 975 -6.94 -25.42 23.78
CA ALA A 975 -5.81 -26.08 24.44
C ALA A 975 -5.05 -25.05 25.29
N ALA A 976 -5.08 -25.20 26.61
CA ALA A 976 -4.45 -24.27 27.56
C ALA A 976 -3.93 -25.03 28.79
N ASP A 977 -3.09 -24.40 29.60
CA ASP A 977 -2.58 -25.02 30.84
C ASP A 977 -3.69 -25.29 31.86
N SER A 978 -4.71 -24.44 31.87
CA SER A 978 -5.88 -24.60 32.75
C SER A 978 -7.16 -24.17 32.05
N VAL A 979 -8.14 -25.07 32.03
CA VAL A 979 -9.53 -24.79 31.61
C VAL A 979 -10.46 -25.03 32.79
N THR A 980 -11.29 -24.04 33.10
CA THR A 980 -12.22 -24.08 34.25
C THR A 980 -13.64 -23.68 33.88
N GLY A 981 -14.60 -24.11 34.69
CA GLY A 981 -16.03 -23.90 34.43
C GLY A 981 -16.61 -24.89 33.42
N ARG A 982 -17.78 -24.54 32.85
CA ARG A 982 -18.50 -25.33 31.84
C ARG A 982 -19.24 -24.39 30.89
N PHE A 983 -19.56 -24.86 29.69
CA PHE A 983 -20.53 -24.18 28.83
C PHE A 983 -21.94 -24.29 29.42
N GLY A 984 -22.75 -23.24 29.24
CA GLY A 984 -24.16 -23.23 29.60
C GLY A 984 -25.04 -23.96 28.58
N SER A 985 -24.62 -23.94 27.31
CA SER A 985 -25.29 -24.59 26.19
C SER A 985 -24.33 -24.84 25.03
N VAL A 986 -24.72 -25.72 24.11
CA VAL A 986 -24.11 -25.86 22.78
C VAL A 986 -25.20 -25.81 21.72
N SER A 987 -24.91 -25.18 20.58
CA SER A 987 -25.81 -25.10 19.44
C SER A 987 -25.04 -24.92 18.14
N GLY A 988 -25.73 -25.02 17.01
CA GLY A 988 -25.17 -24.67 15.71
C GLY A 988 -25.60 -25.61 14.59
N THR A 989 -24.76 -25.73 13.57
CA THR A 989 -25.04 -26.45 12.32
C THR A 989 -23.99 -27.54 12.10
N ILE A 990 -24.42 -28.69 11.56
CA ILE A 990 -23.54 -29.79 11.16
C ILE A 990 -24.18 -30.50 9.97
N ASP A 991 -23.37 -31.12 9.11
CA ASP A 991 -23.90 -31.90 8.00
C ASP A 991 -24.82 -33.04 8.52
N PRO A 992 -25.99 -33.29 7.91
CA PRO A 992 -27.02 -34.19 8.46
C PRO A 992 -26.58 -35.65 8.71
N GLY A 993 -25.45 -36.08 8.14
CA GLY A 993 -24.88 -37.41 8.30
C GLY A 993 -23.88 -37.54 9.47
N PHE A 994 -23.66 -36.48 10.24
CA PHE A 994 -22.73 -36.47 11.37
C PHE A 994 -23.39 -36.00 12.67
N ASP A 995 -22.87 -36.49 13.79
CA ASP A 995 -23.14 -35.97 15.14
C ASP A 995 -21.83 -35.45 15.75
N ALA A 996 -21.93 -34.45 16.60
CA ALA A 996 -20.82 -33.80 17.29
C ALA A 996 -20.99 -33.83 18.81
N THR A 997 -19.95 -34.26 19.53
CA THR A 997 -19.90 -34.24 20.99
C THR A 997 -18.75 -33.37 21.47
N VAL A 998 -19.03 -32.43 22.38
CA VAL A 998 -18.04 -31.54 22.98
C VAL A 998 -17.74 -31.96 24.41
N ALA A 999 -16.47 -32.19 24.72
CA ALA A 999 -16.02 -32.53 26.07
C ALA A 999 -15.05 -31.47 26.61
N VAL A 1000 -15.22 -31.14 27.90
CA VAL A 1000 -14.34 -30.22 28.63
C VAL A 1000 -13.46 -31.02 29.58
N SER A 1001 -12.15 -30.73 29.55
CA SER A 1001 -11.14 -31.29 30.44
C SER A 1001 -10.42 -30.17 31.21
N ALA A 1002 -9.53 -30.53 32.14
CA ALA A 1002 -8.76 -29.54 32.89
C ALA A 1002 -7.78 -28.73 32.03
N THR A 1003 -7.48 -29.15 30.80
CA THR A 1003 -6.49 -28.52 29.92
C THR A 1003 -7.03 -28.22 28.52
N GLY A 1004 -8.32 -28.44 28.26
CA GLY A 1004 -8.84 -28.22 26.92
C GLY A 1004 -10.31 -28.55 26.71
N VAL A 1005 -10.80 -28.11 25.55
CA VAL A 1005 -12.13 -28.41 25.00
C VAL A 1005 -11.94 -29.17 23.69
N SER A 1006 -12.43 -30.41 23.64
CA SER A 1006 -12.34 -31.28 22.47
C SER A 1006 -13.71 -31.48 21.82
N LEU A 1007 -13.74 -31.48 20.49
CA LEU A 1007 -14.88 -31.79 19.65
C LEU A 1007 -14.65 -33.14 18.97
N THR A 1008 -15.57 -34.08 19.12
CA THR A 1008 -15.57 -35.36 18.38
C THR A 1008 -16.72 -35.37 17.39
N VAL A 1009 -16.41 -35.53 16.10
CA VAL A 1009 -17.39 -35.66 15.01
C VAL A 1009 -17.45 -37.12 14.56
N THR A 1010 -18.65 -37.69 14.53
CA THR A 1010 -18.90 -39.10 14.18
C THR A 1010 -20.09 -39.22 13.23
N ALA A 1011 -20.26 -40.36 12.57
CA ALA A 1011 -21.46 -40.62 11.76
C ALA A 1011 -22.72 -40.57 12.63
N GLY A 1012 -23.75 -39.88 12.15
CA GLY A 1012 -24.87 -39.47 13.00
C GLY A 1012 -26.09 -38.91 12.25
N SER A 1013 -26.90 -38.15 12.98
CA SER A 1013 -28.22 -37.66 12.58
C SER A 1013 -28.34 -36.13 12.52
N GLY A 1014 -27.22 -35.40 12.68
CA GLY A 1014 -27.18 -33.95 12.68
C GLY A 1014 -27.23 -33.30 14.08
N ARG A 1015 -26.85 -34.03 15.13
CA ARG A 1015 -26.90 -33.54 16.53
C ARG A 1015 -25.58 -32.92 16.96
N ILE A 1016 -25.66 -31.92 17.83
CA ILE A 1016 -24.52 -31.31 18.53
C ILE A 1016 -24.86 -31.29 20.03
N GLU A 1017 -24.01 -31.90 20.86
CA GLU A 1017 -24.26 -32.04 22.30
C GLU A 1017 -23.01 -31.85 23.17
N LEU A 1018 -23.23 -31.46 24.43
CA LEU A 1018 -22.19 -31.44 25.47
C LEU A 1018 -22.14 -32.83 26.14
N ALA A 1019 -20.93 -33.34 26.38
CA ALA A 1019 -20.68 -34.61 27.05
C ALA A 1019 -21.02 -34.60 28.55
#